data_AF-A0A4V2JZT0-F1
#
_entry.id   AF-A0A4V2JZT0-F1
#
_cell.length_a   1.000
_cell.length_b   1.000
_cell.length_c   1.000
_cell.angle_alpha   90.00
_cell.angle_beta   90.00
_cell.angle_gamma   90.00
#
_symmetry.space_group_name_H-M   'P 1'
#
loop_
_entity.id
_entity.type
_entity.pdbx_description
1 polymer ?
#
loop_
_entity_poly.entity_id
_entity_poly.type
_entity_poly.pdbx_seq_one_letter_code
_entity_poly.pdbx_strand_id
1 'polypeptide(L)'
;MPLLGASCRHALSALPFDLPLPSPPLSTTVCQPRSRRLQVPPHLPTSLEDEVSSMPPSRIRTIQQSLIDDYHPNIQVQDDVLESKLTKELFDDLLDTCPVPRRVGLAAIYSSSTRSRGILTRLVVATSTKAVVIQFHAKGKGANAYRGREVLAEQILCNEDVTLLAFDIGELAIALFADQNLRILNGVDLQSAFGVGRPPLAAIKFAVEEHAAVLKENVESVFAQSVWDDKRASAVTIACTQQAWVAQCVATYAGMEERVMAAKKVNTRFMNETQLRAIAQLERGDQKLALVQPTSVAHDFSAVGARHQTAHLRAERFQTRFRKDDTGVQTQRIALHDPKTGIDFFVNGTIVTAQGRNVTLKTDSSLEGRSIISITTEGADRPTNANQQRSHAVLQALQGGDILQNPFLKYIFEPSSEFAWPEAFPVVDTIPPIITKRPLNDSQQRAVEHMLLKTSETRLSIIQGPPGTGKTTVIAAFVASAVAAGTRGIWLVAQTNIAVKNIAEKLADVGFLNWRLLVSNDFHLEWHEHIYTHINKNIILSRDFKRAQREVQGIPVILCTLSMLAHPKLHIFTTANPISTLVIDEASQIGIGDYVAPLQQFPSISKICMIGDDKQLPPFGADDDNIIQSIFEISHLRSTALFLSIQYRMPPLIGEVVSEVIYEGQLQSWPDHPVPTTQDSCWFVHTEDSKELQHETSWHNPAERLTVLKIAEKLQAEDKEYCIITPYDAQRSFLENELKASGLIWQDRCFNVDSFQGNEKDYVIVSLRGMYIVTSWDFVWDRAAQTLVGRMAAAWGDEVWVNPEHLTVEEA
;
A
#
# COMPACT_ATOMS: atom_id res chain seq x y z
N MET A 1 7.41 20.69 6.57
CA MET A 1 6.15 20.08 7.04
C MET A 1 5.99 18.61 6.61
N PRO A 2 5.45 18.19 5.43
CA PRO A 2 5.36 16.76 5.09
C PRO A 2 6.68 15.98 5.18
N LEU A 3 7.79 16.59 4.72
CA LEU A 3 9.16 16.03 4.83
C LEU A 3 9.61 15.72 6.26
N LEU A 4 9.20 16.53 7.25
CA LEU A 4 9.55 16.31 8.66
C LEU A 4 8.92 15.02 9.16
N GLY A 5 7.61 14.86 8.94
CA GLY A 5 6.90 13.64 9.31
C GLY A 5 7.36 12.41 8.52
N ALA A 6 7.61 12.54 7.21
CA ALA A 6 8.11 11.45 6.37
C ALA A 6 9.50 10.99 6.82
N SER A 7 10.41 11.92 7.13
CA SER A 7 11.73 11.62 7.68
C SER A 7 11.63 10.98 9.07
N CYS A 8 10.65 11.39 9.89
CA CYS A 8 10.39 10.76 11.19
C CYS A 8 9.88 9.31 11.08
N ARG A 9 9.15 8.93 10.02
CA ARG A 9 8.81 7.52 9.76
C ARG A 9 10.07 6.71 9.42
N HIS A 10 10.88 7.19 8.46
CA HIS A 10 12.12 6.51 8.04
C HIS A 10 13.11 6.32 9.21
N ALA A 11 13.15 7.26 10.16
CA ALA A 11 13.92 7.18 11.39
C ALA A 11 13.63 5.95 12.26
N LEU A 12 12.43 5.39 12.13
CA LEU A 12 11.92 4.27 12.91
C LEU A 12 12.01 2.94 12.15
N SER A 13 12.26 2.96 10.83
CA SER A 13 12.24 1.78 9.95
C SER A 13 13.60 1.39 9.35
N ALA A 14 14.56 2.30 9.16
CA ALA A 14 15.76 2.02 8.35
C ALA A 14 17.13 2.25 9.03
N LEU A 15 18.12 1.49 8.51
CA LEU A 15 19.55 1.54 8.83
C LEU A 15 20.21 2.89 8.47
N PRO A 16 21.37 3.24 9.04
CA PRO A 16 21.96 4.57 8.88
C PRO A 16 22.37 4.87 7.43
N PHE A 17 22.22 6.13 7.03
CA PHE A 17 22.89 6.69 5.85
C PHE A 17 24.41 6.72 6.05
N ASP A 18 25.18 6.34 5.04
CA ASP A 18 26.65 6.39 5.01
C ASP A 18 27.18 7.83 4.87
N LEU A 19 26.91 8.68 5.87
CA LEU A 19 27.50 10.01 6.04
C LEU A 19 27.89 10.23 7.51
N PRO A 20 28.96 11.00 7.79
CA PRO A 20 29.50 11.16 9.14
C PRO A 20 28.46 11.71 10.11
N LEU A 21 28.42 11.15 11.32
CA LEU A 21 27.53 11.57 12.39
C LEU A 21 27.87 13.01 12.84
N PRO A 22 26.88 13.87 13.08
CA PRO A 22 27.12 15.17 13.73
C PRO A 22 27.58 14.96 15.17
N SER A 23 28.62 15.70 15.57
CA SER A 23 29.15 15.70 16.93
C SER A 23 28.29 16.59 17.84
N PRO A 24 27.94 16.17 19.07
CA PRO A 24 27.26 17.06 20.00
C PRO A 24 28.19 18.20 20.45
N PRO A 25 27.66 19.41 20.66
CA PRO A 25 28.41 20.50 21.29
C PRO A 25 28.77 20.15 22.74
N LEU A 26 29.97 20.57 23.17
CA LEU A 26 30.53 20.25 24.49
C LEU A 26 29.96 21.18 25.57
N SER A 27 28.85 20.80 26.20
CA SER A 27 28.43 21.38 27.48
C SER A 27 28.98 20.58 28.68
N THR A 28 29.30 21.29 29.76
CA THR A 28 30.11 20.78 30.87
C THR A 28 29.30 20.25 32.05
N THR A 29 29.97 19.39 32.84
CA THR A 29 29.69 19.06 34.26
C THR A 29 28.67 17.95 34.62
N VAL A 30 29.19 16.71 34.58
CA VAL A 30 29.09 15.68 35.66
C VAL A 30 27.72 15.15 36.11
N CYS A 31 27.47 13.86 35.81
CA CYS A 31 27.27 12.84 36.85
C CYS A 31 27.58 11.41 36.35
N GLN A 32 28.43 10.65 37.07
CA GLN A 32 28.74 9.24 36.75
C GLN A 32 27.97 8.26 37.64
N PRO A 33 27.57 7.09 37.11
CA PRO A 33 27.44 5.88 37.89
C PRO A 33 28.37 4.74 37.41
N ARG A 34 29.46 4.54 38.17
CA ARG A 34 30.19 3.29 38.44
C ARG A 34 30.00 2.09 37.49
N SER A 35 31.03 1.78 36.71
CA SER A 35 31.20 0.47 36.07
C SER A 35 31.55 -0.63 37.09
N ARG A 36 30.80 -1.74 37.09
CA ARG A 36 31.24 -3.00 37.72
C ARG A 36 31.93 -3.87 36.67
N ARG A 37 33.24 -4.09 36.85
CA ARG A 37 33.97 -5.14 36.15
C ARG A 37 33.44 -6.51 36.58
N LEU A 38 33.14 -7.38 35.62
CA LEU A 38 33.18 -8.83 35.81
C LEU A 38 34.20 -9.43 34.84
N GLN A 39 34.90 -10.45 35.31
CA GLN A 39 36.20 -10.87 34.79
C GLN A 39 36.07 -11.86 33.63
N VAL A 40 36.98 -11.74 32.67
CA VAL A 40 37.26 -12.79 31.67
C VAL A 40 38.34 -13.72 32.23
N PRO A 41 38.11 -15.04 32.33
CA PRO A 41 39.18 -16.02 32.50
C PRO A 41 39.69 -16.56 31.13
N PRO A 42 40.94 -17.03 31.03
CA PRO A 42 41.61 -17.27 29.74
C PRO A 42 41.62 -18.73 29.23
N HIS A 43 41.59 -18.84 27.89
CA HIS A 43 42.28 -19.81 27.00
C HIS A 43 42.23 -21.34 27.19
N LEU A 44 41.70 -21.99 26.14
CA LEU A 44 42.20 -23.20 25.42
C LEU A 44 42.03 -24.59 26.10
N PRO A 45 41.98 -25.72 25.32
CA PRO A 45 42.43 -25.85 23.93
C PRO A 45 41.42 -26.38 22.90
N THR A 46 41.86 -26.28 21.64
CA THR A 46 41.37 -26.94 20.43
C THR A 46 41.29 -28.46 20.54
N SER A 47 40.16 -29.04 20.10
CA SER A 47 40.05 -30.22 19.20
C SER A 47 38.69 -30.89 19.41
N LEU A 48 37.97 -31.09 18.30
CA LEU A 48 36.97 -32.13 18.01
C LEU A 48 36.25 -31.71 16.72
N GLU A 49 36.93 -31.97 15.61
CA GLU A 49 36.23 -32.43 14.41
C GLU A 49 35.57 -33.78 14.76
N ASP A 50 34.60 -34.21 13.96
CA ASP A 50 33.73 -35.39 14.18
C ASP A 50 32.67 -35.27 15.30
N GLU A 51 31.59 -34.53 15.00
CA GLU A 51 30.25 -35.00 15.38
C GLU A 51 29.22 -34.70 14.27
N VAL A 52 29.22 -35.53 13.22
CA VAL A 52 28.14 -35.60 12.23
C VAL A 52 26.93 -36.25 12.90
N SER A 53 26.20 -35.47 13.70
CA SER A 53 25.01 -35.94 14.43
C SER A 53 23.74 -35.68 13.62
N SER A 54 22.95 -36.74 13.43
CA SER A 54 21.83 -36.82 12.49
C SER A 54 20.67 -35.88 12.81
N MET A 55 20.36 -34.94 11.91
CA MET A 55 19.03 -34.31 11.85
C MET A 55 17.99 -35.28 11.26
N PRO A 56 16.70 -35.18 11.66
CA PRO A 56 15.72 -36.22 11.40
C PRO A 56 15.39 -36.40 9.90
N PRO A 57 14.98 -37.61 9.48
CA PRO A 57 14.49 -37.86 8.12
C PRO A 57 13.20 -37.08 7.84
N SER A 58 12.91 -36.85 6.56
CA SER A 58 11.64 -36.26 6.11
C SER A 58 10.47 -37.06 6.67
N ARG A 59 9.54 -36.40 7.37
CA ARG A 59 8.40 -37.05 7.99
C ARG A 59 7.35 -37.34 6.93
N ILE A 60 7.00 -38.62 6.76
CA ILE A 60 5.83 -38.99 5.98
C ILE A 60 4.61 -38.86 6.90
N ARG A 61 3.63 -38.07 6.47
CA ARG A 61 2.34 -37.86 7.13
C ARG A 61 1.22 -38.41 6.26
N THR A 62 0.13 -38.83 6.86
CA THR A 62 -1.10 -39.18 6.15
C THR A 62 -2.14 -38.11 6.48
N ILE A 63 -2.71 -37.47 5.46
CA ILE A 63 -3.79 -36.48 5.58
C ILE A 63 -5.06 -37.05 4.96
N GLN A 64 -6.17 -36.99 5.68
CA GLN A 64 -7.50 -37.17 5.12
C GLN A 64 -8.04 -35.80 4.70
N GLN A 65 -8.55 -35.69 3.47
CA GLN A 65 -9.15 -34.43 2.99
C GLN A 65 -10.45 -34.12 3.75
N SER A 66 -10.76 -32.84 3.90
CA SER A 66 -11.94 -32.35 4.65
C SER A 66 -12.77 -31.33 3.86
N LEU A 67 -12.67 -31.29 2.53
CA LEU A 67 -13.25 -30.24 1.67
C LEU A 67 -14.48 -30.70 0.89
N ILE A 68 -14.51 -31.96 0.48
CA ILE A 68 -15.56 -32.56 -0.36
C ILE A 68 -16.08 -33.79 0.37
N ASP A 69 -17.40 -33.96 0.46
CA ASP A 69 -18.05 -35.15 1.02
C ASP A 69 -18.11 -36.26 -0.05
N ASP A 70 -16.93 -36.72 -0.49
CA ASP A 70 -16.71 -37.83 -1.42
C ASP A 70 -15.56 -38.72 -0.93
N TYR A 71 -15.59 -39.98 -1.36
CA TYR A 71 -14.57 -40.96 -1.00
C TYR A 71 -13.30 -40.74 -1.82
N HIS A 72 -12.29 -40.17 -1.18
CA HIS A 72 -10.95 -40.06 -1.72
C HIS A 72 -9.94 -40.81 -0.82
N PRO A 73 -8.90 -41.44 -1.41
CA PRO A 73 -7.83 -42.05 -0.64
C PRO A 73 -7.07 -41.00 0.18
N ASN A 74 -6.48 -41.43 1.29
CA ASN A 74 -5.66 -40.54 2.11
C ASN A 74 -4.40 -40.07 1.36
N ILE A 75 -4.06 -38.80 1.53
CA ILE A 75 -2.91 -38.16 0.91
C ILE A 75 -1.65 -38.51 1.73
N GLN A 76 -0.68 -39.16 1.10
CA GLN A 76 0.66 -39.38 1.68
C GLN A 76 1.53 -38.15 1.42
N VAL A 77 1.90 -37.44 2.48
CA VAL A 77 2.64 -36.17 2.40
C VAL A 77 4.05 -36.36 2.90
N GLN A 78 5.04 -36.04 2.07
CA GLN A 78 6.43 -35.91 2.51
C GLN A 78 6.68 -34.47 2.95
N ASP A 79 6.67 -34.25 4.27
CA ASP A 79 6.89 -32.94 4.87
C ASP A 79 8.35 -32.48 4.72
N ASP A 80 8.53 -31.20 4.40
CA ASP A 80 9.76 -30.40 4.50
C ASP A 80 10.99 -31.00 3.81
N VAL A 81 10.81 -31.36 2.54
CA VAL A 81 11.90 -31.74 1.65
C VAL A 81 12.68 -30.48 1.25
N LEU A 82 13.86 -30.32 1.83
CA LEU A 82 14.80 -29.27 1.46
C LEU A 82 15.13 -29.35 -0.05
N GLU A 83 15.16 -28.21 -0.72
CA GLU A 83 15.50 -28.11 -2.15
C GLU A 83 16.81 -28.84 -2.52
N SER A 84 17.81 -28.85 -1.63
CA SER A 84 19.10 -29.53 -1.84
C SER A 84 19.03 -31.07 -1.81
N LYS A 85 17.85 -31.64 -1.50
CA LYS A 85 17.56 -33.08 -1.48
C LYS A 85 16.59 -33.51 -2.59
N LEU A 86 16.21 -32.61 -3.50
CA LEU A 86 15.34 -32.95 -4.62
C LEU A 86 16.12 -33.80 -5.63
N THR A 87 15.60 -34.99 -5.91
CA THR A 87 16.15 -35.91 -6.90
C THR A 87 15.08 -36.32 -7.90
N LYS A 88 15.47 -36.98 -9.00
CA LYS A 88 14.51 -37.43 -10.00
C LYS A 88 13.59 -38.52 -9.45
N GLU A 89 14.15 -39.46 -8.67
CA GLU A 89 13.44 -40.60 -8.09
C GLU A 89 12.30 -40.15 -7.18
N LEU A 90 12.45 -39.02 -6.47
CA LEU A 90 11.40 -38.40 -5.67
C LEU A 90 10.19 -37.98 -6.52
N PHE A 91 10.42 -37.41 -7.70
CA PHE A 91 9.35 -36.98 -8.59
C PHE A 91 8.80 -38.12 -9.44
N ASP A 92 9.61 -39.12 -9.78
CA ASP A 92 9.14 -40.36 -10.39
C ASP A 92 8.22 -41.13 -9.42
N ASP A 93 8.53 -41.18 -8.12
CA ASP A 93 7.62 -41.70 -7.09
C ASP A 93 6.36 -40.84 -6.93
N LEU A 94 6.48 -39.50 -6.87
CA LEU A 94 5.31 -38.62 -6.76
C LEU A 94 4.33 -38.80 -7.94
N LEU A 95 4.84 -39.04 -9.15
CA LEU A 95 4.08 -39.12 -10.39
C LEU A 95 3.67 -40.56 -10.77
N ASP A 96 4.04 -41.58 -9.98
CA ASP A 96 3.74 -43.01 -10.25
C ASP A 96 2.24 -43.31 -10.40
N THR A 97 1.43 -42.52 -9.70
CA THR A 97 -0.02 -42.64 -9.53
C THR A 97 -0.78 -41.59 -10.35
N CYS A 98 -0.07 -40.74 -11.10
CA CYS A 98 -0.66 -39.76 -12.01
C CYS A 98 -0.96 -40.40 -13.39
N PRO A 99 -2.22 -40.46 -13.84
CA PRO A 99 -2.51 -40.85 -15.22
C PRO A 99 -1.94 -39.83 -16.21
N VAL A 100 -1.65 -40.28 -17.43
CA VAL A 100 -1.23 -39.40 -18.55
C VAL A 100 -2.49 -38.89 -19.26
N PRO A 101 -2.62 -37.57 -19.57
CA PRO A 101 -1.66 -36.49 -19.32
C PRO A 101 -1.56 -36.10 -17.84
N ARG A 102 -0.33 -35.92 -17.34
CA ARG A 102 -0.07 -35.76 -15.90
C ARG A 102 -0.63 -34.43 -15.39
N ARG A 103 -1.31 -34.47 -14.24
CA ARG A 103 -1.91 -33.31 -13.58
C ARG A 103 -1.41 -33.23 -12.14
N VAL A 104 -0.75 -32.14 -11.79
CA VAL A 104 -0.32 -31.87 -10.41
C VAL A 104 -0.92 -30.56 -9.91
N GLY A 105 -1.37 -30.56 -8.67
CA GLY A 105 -1.85 -29.37 -7.99
C GLY A 105 -0.73 -28.66 -7.25
N LEU A 106 -0.76 -27.33 -7.21
CA LEU A 106 0.24 -26.50 -6.54
C LEU A 106 -0.38 -25.60 -5.47
N ALA A 107 0.36 -25.35 -4.38
CA ALA A 107 0.08 -24.29 -3.41
C ALA A 107 1.37 -23.67 -2.88
N ALA A 108 1.30 -22.39 -2.49
CA ALA A 108 2.41 -21.65 -1.89
C ALA A 108 2.42 -21.77 -0.35
N ILE A 109 3.57 -21.52 0.27
CA ILE A 109 3.70 -21.08 1.67
C ILE A 109 4.72 -19.95 1.72
N TYR A 110 4.39 -18.86 2.41
CA TYR A 110 5.19 -17.63 2.51
C TYR A 110 5.72 -17.43 3.94
N SER A 111 6.79 -16.67 4.13
CA SER A 111 7.39 -16.43 5.45
C SER A 111 6.66 -15.33 6.24
N SER A 112 6.31 -15.58 7.51
CA SER A 112 5.79 -14.56 8.46
C SER A 112 6.88 -13.70 9.13
N SER A 113 8.15 -14.15 9.06
CA SER A 113 9.32 -13.48 9.63
C SER A 113 9.42 -12.03 9.19
N THR A 114 9.63 -11.11 10.15
CA THR A 114 9.70 -9.66 9.91
C THR A 114 10.76 -9.23 8.90
N ARG A 115 11.84 -10.00 8.72
CA ARG A 115 12.93 -9.70 7.76
C ARG A 115 12.74 -10.30 6.37
N SER A 116 11.70 -11.10 6.17
CA SER A 116 11.46 -11.86 4.93
C SER A 116 9.97 -12.03 4.68
N ARG A 117 9.17 -11.05 5.10
CA ARG A 117 7.73 -11.20 5.16
C ARG A 117 7.13 -11.27 3.76
N GLY A 118 6.18 -12.17 3.53
CA GLY A 118 5.57 -12.37 2.22
C GLY A 118 6.43 -13.14 1.19
N ILE A 119 7.70 -13.46 1.48
CA ILE A 119 8.57 -14.23 0.57
C ILE A 119 8.16 -15.71 0.54
N LEU A 120 8.05 -16.31 -0.65
CA LEU A 120 7.74 -17.72 -0.86
C LEU A 120 8.83 -18.62 -0.24
N THR A 121 8.52 -19.35 0.84
CA THR A 121 9.45 -20.27 1.51
C THR A 121 9.23 -21.73 1.16
N ARG A 122 7.99 -22.14 0.85
CA ARG A 122 7.69 -23.53 0.48
C ARG A 122 6.74 -23.58 -0.72
N LEU A 123 6.86 -24.66 -1.49
CA LEU A 123 5.93 -25.03 -2.57
C LEU A 123 5.40 -26.43 -2.27
N VAL A 124 4.08 -26.59 -2.25
CA VAL A 124 3.44 -27.91 -2.18
C VAL A 124 3.11 -28.37 -3.60
N VAL A 125 3.50 -29.60 -3.93
CA VAL A 125 3.13 -30.29 -5.18
C VAL A 125 2.33 -31.53 -4.81
N ALA A 126 1.10 -31.64 -5.31
CA ALA A 126 0.17 -32.72 -4.95
C ALA A 126 -0.39 -33.47 -6.16
N THR A 127 -0.61 -34.77 -5.97
CA THR A 127 -1.39 -35.65 -6.84
C THR A 127 -2.67 -36.07 -6.10
N SER A 128 -3.45 -37.00 -6.66
CA SER A 128 -4.66 -37.51 -6.00
C SER A 128 -4.38 -38.31 -4.72
N THR A 129 -3.15 -38.83 -4.54
CA THR A 129 -2.77 -39.74 -3.44
C THR A 129 -1.48 -39.37 -2.71
N LYS A 130 -0.60 -38.56 -3.31
CA LYS A 130 0.71 -38.18 -2.76
C LYS A 130 0.90 -36.66 -2.80
N ALA A 131 1.71 -36.11 -1.91
CA ALA A 131 2.16 -34.72 -1.97
C ALA A 131 3.59 -34.55 -1.41
N VAL A 132 4.32 -33.59 -1.95
CA VAL A 132 5.66 -33.20 -1.47
C VAL A 132 5.65 -31.73 -1.10
N VAL A 133 6.14 -31.42 0.10
CA VAL A 133 6.29 -30.05 0.61
C VAL A 133 7.76 -29.66 0.45
N ILE A 134 8.04 -28.84 -0.56
CA ILE A 134 9.40 -28.44 -0.94
C ILE A 134 9.76 -27.16 -0.18
N GLN A 135 10.86 -27.16 0.57
CA GLN A 135 11.36 -26.00 1.31
C GLN A 135 12.56 -25.35 0.61
N PHE A 136 12.43 -24.07 0.25
CA PHE A 136 13.47 -23.24 -0.32
C PHE A 136 14.32 -22.56 0.78
N HIS A 137 15.63 -22.42 0.55
CA HIS A 137 16.48 -21.55 1.35
C HIS A 137 16.34 -20.09 0.91
N ALA A 138 16.71 -19.17 1.81
CA ALA A 138 16.99 -17.79 1.44
C ALA A 138 18.03 -17.73 0.29
N LYS A 139 17.83 -16.80 -0.65
CA LYS A 139 18.57 -16.68 -1.93
C LYS A 139 20.08 -16.94 -1.77
N GLY A 140 20.62 -17.82 -2.62
CA GLY A 140 22.06 -18.00 -2.82
C GLY A 140 22.77 -19.11 -2.02
N LYS A 141 22.06 -19.98 -1.28
CA LYS A 141 22.71 -20.99 -0.42
C LYS A 141 23.05 -22.33 -1.11
N GLY A 142 24.17 -22.33 -1.83
CA GLY A 142 24.95 -23.53 -2.16
C GLY A 142 24.58 -24.28 -3.45
N ALA A 143 25.58 -24.91 -4.08
CA ALA A 143 25.44 -25.56 -5.39
C ALA A 143 24.38 -26.68 -5.45
N ASN A 144 24.15 -27.39 -4.33
CA ASN A 144 23.13 -28.44 -4.27
C ASN A 144 21.70 -27.89 -4.31
N ALA A 145 21.45 -26.68 -3.76
CA ALA A 145 20.14 -26.03 -3.85
C ALA A 145 19.82 -25.63 -5.30
N TYR A 146 20.82 -25.13 -6.03
CA TYR A 146 20.69 -24.81 -7.46
C TYR A 146 20.34 -26.07 -8.28
N ARG A 147 21.08 -27.17 -8.10
CA ARG A 147 20.77 -28.45 -8.77
C ARG A 147 19.37 -28.97 -8.46
N GLY A 148 18.93 -28.89 -7.21
CA GLY A 148 17.58 -29.31 -6.84
C GLY A 148 16.48 -28.45 -7.47
N ARG A 149 16.72 -27.14 -7.66
CA ARG A 149 15.83 -26.24 -8.42
C ARG A 149 15.77 -26.62 -9.90
N GLU A 150 16.89 -27.02 -10.50
CA GLU A 150 16.92 -27.55 -11.88
C GLU A 150 16.07 -28.82 -11.98
N VAL A 151 16.24 -29.79 -11.06
CA VAL A 151 15.43 -31.02 -11.04
C VAL A 151 13.93 -30.72 -10.87
N LEU A 152 13.55 -29.79 -9.98
CA LEU A 152 12.15 -29.35 -9.84
C LEU A 152 11.61 -28.70 -11.13
N ALA A 153 12.44 -27.91 -11.81
CA ALA A 153 12.07 -27.28 -13.08
C ALA A 153 11.88 -28.34 -14.18
N GLU A 154 12.82 -29.27 -14.33
CA GLU A 154 12.78 -30.31 -15.37
C GLU A 154 11.66 -31.34 -15.17
N GLN A 155 11.45 -31.81 -13.93
CA GLN A 155 10.50 -32.89 -13.67
C GLN A 155 9.05 -32.40 -13.53
N ILE A 156 8.85 -31.19 -12.99
CA ILE A 156 7.52 -30.64 -12.68
C ILE A 156 7.25 -29.32 -13.41
N LEU A 157 7.94 -28.23 -13.06
CA LEU A 157 7.45 -26.88 -13.37
C LEU A 157 7.52 -26.51 -14.87
N CYS A 158 8.53 -27.03 -15.57
CA CYS A 158 8.77 -26.81 -17.00
C CYS A 158 8.67 -28.10 -17.83
N ASN A 159 8.00 -29.14 -17.29
CA ASN A 159 7.78 -30.39 -18.01
C ASN A 159 6.58 -30.27 -18.95
N GLU A 160 6.76 -30.63 -20.23
CA GLU A 160 5.71 -30.57 -21.25
C GLU A 160 4.56 -31.56 -20.97
N ASP A 161 4.84 -32.72 -20.37
CA ASP A 161 3.84 -33.75 -20.06
C ASP A 161 3.00 -33.45 -18.80
N VAL A 162 3.38 -32.41 -18.04
CA VAL A 162 2.78 -32.06 -16.74
C VAL A 162 1.98 -30.78 -16.86
N THR A 163 0.67 -30.86 -16.60
CA THR A 163 -0.19 -29.69 -16.39
C THR A 163 -0.17 -29.30 -14.91
N LEU A 164 0.19 -28.05 -14.63
CA LEU A 164 0.19 -27.48 -13.27
C LEU A 164 -1.16 -26.82 -13.00
N LEU A 165 -1.81 -27.18 -11.91
CA LEU A 165 -3.15 -26.71 -11.54
C LEU A 165 -3.06 -25.93 -10.24
N ALA A 166 -3.55 -24.69 -10.21
CA ALA A 166 -3.66 -23.95 -8.94
C ALA A 166 -4.80 -22.93 -8.98
N PHE A 167 -5.21 -22.54 -7.78
CA PHE A 167 -5.92 -21.28 -7.56
C PHE A 167 -4.90 -20.14 -7.62
N ASP A 168 -5.25 -19.06 -8.30
CA ASP A 168 -4.45 -17.85 -8.46
C ASP A 168 -3.02 -18.12 -8.98
N ILE A 169 -2.87 -19.07 -9.93
CA ILE A 169 -1.55 -19.56 -10.40
C ILE A 169 -0.67 -18.44 -10.99
N GLY A 170 -1.26 -17.35 -11.47
CA GLY A 170 -0.52 -16.18 -11.93
C GLY A 170 0.30 -15.54 -10.79
N GLU A 171 -0.25 -15.48 -9.58
CA GLU A 171 0.45 -14.97 -8.40
C GLU A 171 1.58 -15.91 -7.98
N LEU A 172 1.32 -17.22 -7.98
CA LEU A 172 2.33 -18.25 -7.72
C LEU A 172 3.47 -18.19 -8.74
N ALA A 173 3.17 -18.01 -10.04
CA ALA A 173 4.18 -17.91 -11.10
C ALA A 173 5.12 -16.70 -10.89
N ILE A 174 4.57 -15.56 -10.47
CA ILE A 174 5.34 -14.35 -10.16
C ILE A 174 6.17 -14.55 -8.89
N ALA A 175 5.61 -15.17 -7.84
CA ALA A 175 6.35 -15.47 -6.62
C ALA A 175 7.50 -16.45 -6.87
N LEU A 176 7.29 -17.52 -7.64
CA LEU A 176 8.33 -18.46 -8.06
C LEU A 176 9.48 -17.76 -8.79
N PHE A 177 9.17 -16.81 -9.69
CA PHE A 177 10.20 -16.03 -10.39
C PHE A 177 10.90 -15.01 -9.47
N ALA A 178 10.16 -14.09 -8.87
CA ALA A 178 10.72 -12.96 -8.11
C ALA A 178 11.48 -13.40 -6.85
N ASP A 179 10.97 -14.43 -6.16
CA ASP A 179 11.54 -14.89 -4.89
C ASP A 179 12.54 -16.03 -5.10
N GLN A 180 12.29 -16.95 -6.04
CA GLN A 180 13.07 -18.18 -6.20
C GLN A 180 13.78 -18.36 -7.56
N ASN A 181 13.62 -17.42 -8.50
CA ASN A 181 14.13 -17.49 -9.88
C ASN A 181 13.71 -18.77 -10.63
N LEU A 182 12.53 -19.30 -10.31
CA LEU A 182 11.92 -20.45 -10.97
C LEU A 182 10.91 -19.98 -12.01
N ARG A 183 10.75 -20.75 -13.09
CA ARG A 183 9.80 -20.50 -14.18
C ARG A 183 8.84 -21.69 -14.32
N ILE A 184 7.70 -21.46 -14.95
CA ILE A 184 6.67 -22.48 -15.21
C ILE A 184 6.27 -22.48 -16.69
N LEU A 185 5.84 -23.64 -17.20
CA LEU A 185 5.49 -23.84 -18.62
C LEU A 185 3.99 -24.01 -18.87
N ASN A 186 3.34 -24.91 -18.12
CA ASN A 186 1.98 -25.40 -18.38
C ASN A 186 1.01 -25.11 -17.23
N GLY A 187 1.01 -23.87 -16.72
CA GLY A 187 0.13 -23.46 -15.63
C GLY A 187 -1.32 -23.25 -16.05
N VAL A 188 -2.30 -23.74 -15.27
CA VAL A 188 -3.73 -23.46 -15.45
C VAL A 188 -4.29 -22.80 -14.20
N ASP A 189 -4.88 -21.63 -14.39
CA ASP A 189 -5.64 -20.90 -13.39
C ASP A 189 -7.07 -21.48 -13.33
N LEU A 190 -7.40 -22.20 -12.26
CA LEU A 190 -8.66 -22.94 -12.16
C LEU A 190 -9.89 -22.02 -12.17
N GLN A 191 -9.80 -20.87 -11.48
CA GLN A 191 -10.89 -19.89 -11.44
C GLN A 191 -11.24 -19.37 -12.85
N SER A 192 -10.22 -19.10 -13.67
CA SER A 192 -10.39 -18.65 -15.05
C SER A 192 -10.82 -19.79 -15.99
N ALA A 193 -10.33 -21.00 -15.80
CA ALA A 193 -10.69 -22.18 -16.60
C ALA A 193 -12.17 -22.56 -16.43
N PHE A 194 -12.71 -22.41 -15.22
CA PHE A 194 -14.09 -22.75 -14.90
C PHE A 194 -15.08 -21.60 -15.17
N GLY A 195 -14.63 -20.35 -15.06
CA GLY A 195 -15.41 -19.16 -15.45
C GLY A 195 -16.40 -18.68 -14.38
N VAL A 196 -16.27 -19.13 -13.13
CA VAL A 196 -17.21 -18.85 -12.02
C VAL A 196 -16.73 -17.78 -11.03
N GLY A 197 -15.89 -16.86 -11.51
CA GLY A 197 -15.27 -15.82 -10.69
C GLY A 197 -14.06 -16.32 -9.89
N ARG A 198 -13.45 -15.43 -9.09
CA ARG A 198 -12.21 -15.71 -8.34
C ARG A 198 -12.36 -16.41 -6.98
N PRO A 199 -13.49 -16.44 -6.24
CA PRO A 199 -13.53 -17.18 -4.97
C PRO A 199 -13.29 -18.70 -5.17
N PRO A 200 -12.29 -19.32 -4.49
CA PRO A 200 -11.99 -20.75 -4.64
C PRO A 200 -13.19 -21.66 -4.36
N LEU A 201 -14.04 -21.30 -3.38
CA LEU A 201 -15.29 -21.98 -3.07
C LEU A 201 -16.25 -22.09 -4.28
N ALA A 202 -16.32 -21.05 -5.11
CA ALA A 202 -17.17 -21.06 -6.31
C ALA A 202 -16.62 -22.01 -7.37
N ALA A 203 -15.30 -21.98 -7.60
CA ALA A 203 -14.61 -22.89 -8.50
C ALA A 203 -14.73 -24.37 -8.09
N ILE A 204 -14.59 -24.68 -6.79
CA ILE A 204 -14.74 -26.04 -6.26
C ILE A 204 -16.20 -26.51 -6.42
N LYS A 205 -17.19 -25.70 -6.02
CA LYS A 205 -18.62 -26.04 -6.19
C LYS A 205 -19.01 -26.24 -7.66
N PHE A 206 -18.47 -25.46 -8.57
CA PHE A 206 -18.73 -25.59 -9.99
C PHE A 206 -18.11 -26.86 -10.60
N ALA A 207 -16.95 -27.30 -10.12
CA ALA A 207 -16.32 -28.51 -10.62
C ALA A 207 -16.96 -29.80 -10.08
N VAL A 208 -17.41 -29.78 -8.82
CA VAL A 208 -18.06 -30.92 -8.15
C VAL A 208 -19.53 -31.08 -8.57
N GLU A 209 -20.23 -29.97 -8.86
CA GLU A 209 -21.65 -29.95 -9.22
C GLU A 209 -22.54 -30.76 -8.25
N GLU A 210 -23.31 -31.72 -8.75
CA GLU A 210 -24.19 -32.59 -7.96
C GLU A 210 -23.51 -33.90 -7.50
N HIS A 211 -22.23 -34.13 -7.82
CA HIS A 211 -21.54 -35.39 -7.54
C HIS A 211 -21.30 -35.61 -6.04
N ALA A 212 -21.01 -34.54 -5.29
CA ALA A 212 -20.71 -34.59 -3.86
C ALA A 212 -20.99 -33.24 -3.17
N ALA A 213 -21.16 -33.26 -1.84
CA ALA A 213 -21.38 -32.02 -1.09
C ALA A 213 -20.05 -31.30 -0.80
N VAL A 214 -19.96 -29.99 -1.09
CA VAL A 214 -18.76 -29.19 -0.75
C VAL A 214 -18.91 -28.58 0.65
N LEU A 215 -17.99 -28.91 1.55
CA LEU A 215 -17.99 -28.49 2.95
C LEU A 215 -17.54 -27.02 3.06
N LYS A 216 -18.51 -26.10 2.93
CA LYS A 216 -18.30 -24.64 2.84
C LYS A 216 -17.30 -24.10 3.86
N GLU A 217 -17.57 -24.33 5.15
CA GLU A 217 -16.78 -23.79 6.26
C GLU A 217 -15.33 -24.29 6.24
N ASN A 218 -15.11 -25.53 5.82
CA ASN A 218 -13.76 -26.11 5.72
C ASN A 218 -12.99 -25.53 4.53
N VAL A 219 -13.65 -25.30 3.39
CA VAL A 219 -13.04 -24.59 2.24
C VAL A 219 -12.70 -23.16 2.64
N GLU A 220 -13.62 -22.43 3.26
CA GLU A 220 -13.38 -21.06 3.71
C GLU A 220 -12.24 -21.03 4.74
N SER A 221 -12.18 -21.95 5.70
CA SER A 221 -11.07 -22.05 6.65
C SER A 221 -9.74 -22.40 5.98
N VAL A 222 -9.69 -23.36 5.05
CA VAL A 222 -8.45 -23.79 4.39
C VAL A 222 -7.88 -22.72 3.47
N PHE A 223 -8.72 -21.88 2.84
CA PHE A 223 -8.26 -20.75 2.02
C PHE A 223 -8.11 -19.43 2.78
N ALA A 224 -8.74 -19.25 3.95
CA ALA A 224 -8.54 -18.10 4.83
C ALA A 224 -7.41 -18.29 5.86
N GLN A 225 -6.96 -19.54 6.10
CA GLN A 225 -5.78 -19.81 6.92
C GLN A 225 -4.58 -19.09 6.31
N SER A 226 -4.02 -18.14 7.07
CA SER A 226 -2.90 -17.33 6.64
C SER A 226 -1.75 -18.24 6.21
N VAL A 227 -1.27 -18.06 4.99
CA VAL A 227 -0.37 -18.97 4.26
C VAL A 227 1.09 -18.84 4.76
N TRP A 228 1.24 -18.75 6.08
CA TRP A 228 2.42 -18.28 6.80
C TRP A 228 3.24 -19.41 7.42
N ASP A 229 4.55 -19.38 7.19
CA ASP A 229 5.55 -20.28 7.79
C ASP A 229 5.81 -19.93 9.27
N ASP A 230 4.80 -20.18 10.08
CA ASP A 230 4.83 -19.99 11.53
C ASP A 230 5.42 -21.20 12.26
N LYS A 231 5.89 -20.99 13.50
CA LYS A 231 6.42 -22.07 14.37
C LYS A 231 5.41 -23.19 14.67
N ARG A 232 4.14 -23.04 14.28
CA ARG A 232 3.09 -24.08 14.23
C ARG A 232 2.93 -24.67 12.82
N ALA A 233 4.04 -24.98 12.14
CA ALA A 233 4.11 -25.34 10.73
C ALA A 233 3.15 -26.46 10.28
N SER A 234 2.70 -27.35 11.19
CA SER A 234 1.84 -28.48 10.85
C SER A 234 0.47 -28.10 10.28
N ALA A 235 -0.16 -27.02 10.77
CA ALA A 235 -1.53 -26.65 10.37
C ALA A 235 -1.55 -25.99 8.98
N VAL A 236 -0.69 -24.99 8.74
CA VAL A 236 -0.57 -24.32 7.44
C VAL A 236 -0.14 -25.31 6.35
N THR A 237 0.79 -26.23 6.66
CA THR A 237 1.15 -27.31 5.73
C THR A 237 -0.03 -28.22 5.38
N ILE A 238 -0.90 -28.56 6.35
CA ILE A 238 -2.14 -29.32 6.08
C ILE A 238 -3.08 -28.52 5.17
N ALA A 239 -3.30 -27.23 5.44
CA ALA A 239 -4.17 -26.39 4.63
C ALA A 239 -3.64 -26.26 3.19
N CYS A 240 -2.38 -25.87 3.00
CA CYS A 240 -1.79 -25.74 1.66
C CYS A 240 -1.70 -27.09 0.92
N THR A 241 -1.53 -28.21 1.64
CA THR A 241 -1.63 -29.54 1.00
C THR A 241 -3.05 -29.84 0.52
N GLN A 242 -4.08 -29.47 1.30
CA GLN A 242 -5.47 -29.60 0.84
C GLN A 242 -5.81 -28.63 -0.31
N GLN A 243 -5.24 -27.42 -0.34
CA GLN A 243 -5.36 -26.50 -1.48
C GLN A 243 -4.74 -27.08 -2.76
N ALA A 244 -3.52 -27.61 -2.68
CA ALA A 244 -2.85 -28.26 -3.81
C ALA A 244 -3.62 -29.52 -4.26
N TRP A 245 -4.00 -30.38 -3.31
CA TRP A 245 -4.76 -31.60 -3.60
C TRP A 245 -6.11 -31.29 -4.26
N VAL A 246 -6.89 -30.33 -3.73
CA VAL A 246 -8.20 -30.01 -4.30
C VAL A 246 -8.06 -29.37 -5.68
N ALA A 247 -7.00 -28.59 -5.93
CA ALA A 247 -6.68 -28.07 -7.27
C ALA A 247 -6.44 -29.19 -8.29
N GLN A 248 -5.79 -30.29 -7.89
CA GLN A 248 -5.62 -31.48 -8.73
C GLN A 248 -6.93 -32.25 -8.90
N CYS A 249 -7.66 -32.46 -7.80
CA CYS A 249 -8.87 -33.29 -7.76
C CYS A 249 -10.02 -32.70 -8.60
N VAL A 250 -10.31 -31.39 -8.48
CA VAL A 250 -11.41 -30.74 -9.23
C VAL A 250 -11.24 -30.82 -10.75
N ALA A 251 -10.01 -30.92 -11.24
CA ALA A 251 -9.69 -31.10 -12.66
C ALA A 251 -9.89 -32.54 -13.18
N THR A 252 -10.35 -33.46 -12.33
CA THR A 252 -10.68 -34.86 -12.70
C THR A 252 -12.18 -35.16 -12.69
N TYR A 253 -13.02 -34.22 -12.27
CA TYR A 253 -14.48 -34.33 -12.37
C TYR A 253 -14.96 -34.23 -13.83
N ALA A 254 -16.15 -34.78 -14.10
CA ALA A 254 -16.73 -34.86 -15.45
C ALA A 254 -16.82 -33.47 -16.11
N GLY A 255 -16.43 -33.38 -17.39
CA GLY A 255 -16.44 -32.13 -18.15
C GLY A 255 -15.39 -31.07 -17.76
N MET A 256 -14.68 -31.21 -16.64
CA MET A 256 -13.62 -30.28 -16.23
C MET A 256 -12.33 -30.46 -17.03
N GLU A 257 -12.05 -31.67 -17.52
CA GLU A 257 -10.89 -31.97 -18.34
C GLU A 257 -10.81 -31.14 -19.62
N GLU A 258 -11.91 -31.06 -20.38
CA GLU A 258 -11.97 -30.27 -21.61
C GLU A 258 -11.74 -28.77 -21.33
N ARG A 259 -12.29 -28.26 -20.22
CA ARG A 259 -12.09 -26.87 -19.77
C ARG A 259 -10.64 -26.60 -19.38
N VAL A 260 -10.01 -27.51 -18.65
CA VAL A 260 -8.59 -27.42 -18.25
C VAL A 260 -7.67 -27.48 -19.46
N MET A 261 -8.01 -28.27 -20.48
CA MET A 261 -7.26 -28.33 -21.74
C MET A 261 -7.44 -27.06 -22.59
N ALA A 262 -8.68 -26.56 -22.73
CA ALA A 262 -8.99 -25.34 -23.47
C ALA A 262 -8.52 -24.04 -22.78
N ALA A 263 -8.25 -24.08 -21.47
CA ALA A 263 -7.77 -22.93 -20.71
C ALA A 263 -6.40 -22.44 -21.20
N LYS A 264 -6.27 -21.10 -21.33
CA LYS A 264 -5.00 -20.45 -21.66
C LYS A 264 -3.95 -20.76 -20.57
N LYS A 265 -2.79 -21.25 -21.00
CA LYS A 265 -1.71 -21.67 -20.09
C LYS A 265 -0.86 -20.49 -19.66
N VAL A 266 -0.57 -20.40 -18.36
CA VAL A 266 0.47 -19.51 -17.82
C VAL A 266 1.84 -20.10 -18.14
N ASN A 267 2.68 -19.34 -18.85
CA ASN A 267 3.99 -19.76 -19.30
C ASN A 267 5.01 -18.63 -19.10
N THR A 268 5.85 -18.77 -18.07
CA THR A 268 6.98 -17.86 -17.82
C THR A 268 8.30 -18.40 -18.38
N ARG A 269 8.32 -19.63 -18.91
CA ARG A 269 9.53 -20.27 -19.48
C ARG A 269 10.02 -19.61 -20.76
N PHE A 270 9.11 -19.14 -21.62
CA PHE A 270 9.44 -18.50 -22.90
C PHE A 270 9.43 -16.95 -22.88
N MET A 271 9.01 -16.34 -21.77
CA MET A 271 9.05 -14.88 -21.62
C MET A 271 10.48 -14.35 -21.55
N ASN A 272 10.71 -13.17 -22.15
CA ASN A 272 11.99 -12.49 -21.97
C ASN A 272 12.13 -12.06 -20.49
N GLU A 273 13.37 -11.91 -20.01
CA GLU A 273 13.58 -11.62 -18.58
C GLU A 273 13.15 -10.19 -18.19
N THR A 274 13.24 -9.23 -19.10
CA THR A 274 12.82 -7.83 -18.89
C THR A 274 11.31 -7.73 -18.67
N GLN A 275 10.51 -8.33 -19.53
CA GLN A 275 9.05 -8.47 -19.42
C GLN A 275 8.67 -9.14 -18.10
N LEU A 276 9.33 -10.24 -17.73
CA LEU A 276 8.97 -10.98 -16.53
C LEU A 276 9.36 -10.22 -15.24
N ARG A 277 10.47 -9.45 -15.26
CA ARG A 277 10.81 -8.49 -14.20
C ARG A 277 9.82 -7.33 -14.12
N ALA A 278 9.39 -6.78 -15.26
CA ALA A 278 8.36 -5.74 -15.32
C ALA A 278 7.02 -6.23 -14.72
N ILE A 279 6.55 -7.42 -15.15
CA ILE A 279 5.35 -8.06 -14.59
C ILE A 279 5.50 -8.29 -13.08
N ALA A 280 6.67 -8.72 -12.60
CA ALA A 280 6.91 -8.88 -11.17
C ALA A 280 6.87 -7.53 -10.42
N GLN A 281 7.43 -6.46 -10.98
CA GLN A 281 7.38 -5.11 -10.39
C GLN A 281 5.96 -4.54 -10.32
N LEU A 282 5.06 -4.93 -11.24
CA LEU A 282 3.67 -4.48 -11.27
C LEU A 282 2.77 -5.09 -10.18
N GLU A 283 3.12 -6.28 -9.63
CA GLU A 283 2.18 -7.06 -8.81
C GLU A 283 2.81 -7.71 -7.55
N ARG A 284 4.10 -8.08 -7.54
CA ARG A 284 4.70 -8.85 -6.44
C ARG A 284 4.72 -8.08 -5.11
N GLY A 285 4.92 -6.77 -5.16
CA GLY A 285 4.89 -5.90 -3.98
C GLY A 285 3.52 -5.92 -3.30
N ASP A 286 2.46 -5.66 -4.07
CA ASP A 286 1.08 -5.68 -3.59
C ASP A 286 0.63 -7.05 -3.09
N GLN A 287 1.06 -8.16 -3.72
CA GLN A 287 0.82 -9.50 -3.19
C GLN A 287 1.41 -9.68 -1.78
N LYS A 288 2.65 -9.21 -1.56
CA LYS A 288 3.28 -9.27 -0.24
C LYS A 288 2.53 -8.40 0.76
N LEU A 289 2.13 -7.19 0.38
CA LEU A 289 1.30 -6.33 1.24
C LEU A 289 -0.03 -6.99 1.60
N ALA A 290 -0.73 -7.57 0.63
CA ALA A 290 -2.01 -8.25 0.82
C ALA A 290 -1.89 -9.43 1.81
N LEU A 291 -0.81 -10.22 1.73
CA LEU A 291 -0.52 -11.28 2.70
C LEU A 291 -0.32 -10.72 4.12
N VAL A 292 0.27 -9.52 4.26
CA VAL A 292 0.64 -8.88 5.54
C VAL A 292 -0.49 -8.07 6.18
N GLN A 293 -1.57 -7.79 5.45
CA GLN A 293 -2.71 -7.07 6.02
C GLN A 293 -3.31 -7.82 7.23
N PRO A 294 -3.72 -7.10 8.29
CA PRO A 294 -4.31 -7.73 9.45
C PRO A 294 -5.64 -8.39 9.07
N THR A 295 -5.74 -9.70 9.31
CA THR A 295 -6.96 -10.50 9.09
C THR A 295 -8.06 -10.26 10.14
N SER A 296 -7.89 -9.23 10.97
CA SER A 296 -8.77 -8.87 12.08
C SER A 296 -8.71 -7.36 12.28
N VAL A 297 -9.84 -6.66 12.09
CA VAL A 297 -9.97 -5.21 12.27
C VAL A 297 -11.00 -4.91 13.35
N ALA A 298 -10.57 -4.24 14.43
CA ALA A 298 -11.46 -3.71 15.44
C ALA A 298 -12.14 -2.42 14.94
N HIS A 299 -13.40 -2.21 15.33
CA HIS A 299 -14.21 -1.09 14.85
C HIS A 299 -14.58 -0.11 15.96
N ASP A 300 -14.51 1.19 15.65
CA ASP A 300 -15.02 2.27 16.49
C ASP A 300 -16.51 2.52 16.16
N PHE A 301 -17.41 2.32 17.12
CA PHE A 301 -18.86 2.47 16.90
C PHE A 301 -19.61 2.96 18.13
N SER A 302 -20.75 3.61 17.90
CA SER A 302 -21.82 3.81 18.87
C SER A 302 -23.01 2.89 18.55
N ALA A 303 -23.55 2.21 19.55
CA ALA A 303 -24.72 1.34 19.40
C ALA A 303 -26.00 2.19 19.39
N VAL A 304 -26.77 2.14 18.29
CA VAL A 304 -28.03 2.87 18.14
C VAL A 304 -29.21 2.05 18.70
N GLY A 305 -29.14 0.72 18.59
CA GLY A 305 -30.07 -0.20 19.23
C GLY A 305 -29.91 -1.64 18.72
N ALA A 306 -30.36 -2.61 19.50
CA ALA A 306 -30.37 -4.02 19.11
C ALA A 306 -31.73 -4.65 19.40
N ARG A 307 -32.21 -5.52 18.49
CA ARG A 307 -33.48 -6.23 18.61
C ARG A 307 -33.38 -7.59 17.92
N HIS A 308 -33.84 -8.64 18.59
CA HIS A 308 -33.66 -10.03 18.16
C HIS A 308 -32.22 -10.28 17.66
N GLN A 309 -32.05 -10.82 16.45
CA GLN A 309 -30.77 -11.10 15.77
C GLN A 309 -30.22 -9.89 14.97
N THR A 310 -30.54 -8.64 15.32
CA THR A 310 -30.14 -7.46 14.53
C THR A 310 -29.65 -6.32 15.41
N ALA A 311 -28.51 -5.74 15.05
CA ALA A 311 -27.96 -4.53 15.65
C ALA A 311 -27.91 -3.39 14.63
N HIS A 312 -28.34 -2.21 15.05
CA HIS A 312 -28.12 -0.96 14.36
C HIS A 312 -27.00 -0.19 15.07
N LEU A 313 -25.99 0.17 14.31
CA LEU A 313 -24.72 0.72 14.76
C LEU A 313 -24.42 1.98 13.96
N ARG A 314 -23.62 2.87 14.54
CA ARG A 314 -23.05 4.02 13.85
C ARG A 314 -21.54 3.97 13.99
N ALA A 315 -20.84 3.89 12.86
CA ALA A 315 -19.39 3.90 12.82
C ALA A 315 -18.85 5.30 13.13
N GLU A 316 -17.84 5.40 13.99
CA GLU A 316 -17.25 6.68 14.39
C GLU A 316 -16.03 7.07 13.55
N ARG A 317 -15.30 6.09 13.01
CA ARG A 317 -14.04 6.28 12.28
C ARG A 317 -14.08 5.72 10.85
N PHE A 318 -13.58 6.51 9.88
CA PHE A 318 -13.64 6.14 8.45
C PHE A 318 -12.62 5.05 8.06
N GLN A 319 -11.42 5.06 8.65
CA GLN A 319 -10.39 4.05 8.34
C GLN A 319 -10.87 2.65 8.74
N THR A 320 -11.41 2.51 9.95
CA THR A 320 -11.98 1.29 10.54
C THR A 320 -13.49 1.16 10.29
N ARG A 321 -14.02 1.73 9.19
CA ARG A 321 -15.45 1.61 8.87
C ARG A 321 -15.84 0.18 8.48
N PHE A 322 -17.04 -0.25 8.86
CA PHE A 322 -17.63 -1.50 8.38
C PHE A 322 -17.85 -1.46 6.87
N ARG A 323 -17.63 -2.60 6.20
CA ARG A 323 -17.97 -2.81 4.79
C ARG A 323 -18.92 -3.98 4.68
N LYS A 324 -19.81 -3.95 3.70
CA LYS A 324 -20.65 -5.10 3.37
C LYS A 324 -19.84 -6.07 2.52
N ASP A 325 -19.78 -7.33 2.93
CA ASP A 325 -19.26 -8.40 2.10
C ASP A 325 -20.41 -9.25 1.54
N ASP A 326 -20.49 -9.32 0.21
CA ASP A 326 -21.44 -10.18 -0.51
C ASP A 326 -20.84 -11.57 -0.82
N THR A 327 -19.55 -11.80 -0.53
CA THR A 327 -18.86 -13.07 -0.81
C THR A 327 -18.90 -14.06 0.35
N GLY A 328 -19.08 -13.57 1.58
CA GLY A 328 -19.15 -14.39 2.80
C GLY A 328 -17.78 -14.75 3.39
N VAL A 329 -16.72 -14.07 2.95
CA VAL A 329 -15.33 -14.23 3.41
C VAL A 329 -15.09 -13.47 4.71
N GLN A 330 -15.74 -12.30 4.90
CA GLN A 330 -15.66 -11.52 6.13
C GLN A 330 -16.81 -11.85 7.09
N THR A 331 -16.49 -12.08 8.36
CA THR A 331 -17.47 -12.27 9.44
C THR A 331 -17.20 -11.28 10.57
N GLN A 332 -18.23 -10.92 11.32
CA GLN A 332 -18.10 -10.02 12.47
C GLN A 332 -18.18 -10.84 13.77
N ARG A 333 -17.10 -10.79 14.53
CA ARG A 333 -17.04 -11.30 15.90
C ARG A 333 -17.42 -10.19 16.86
N ILE A 334 -18.41 -10.46 17.70
CA ILE A 334 -19.06 -9.45 18.54
C ILE A 334 -18.95 -9.90 19.98
N ALA A 335 -18.29 -9.11 20.82
CA ALA A 335 -18.25 -9.32 22.26
C ALA A 335 -19.52 -8.72 22.90
N LEU A 336 -20.25 -9.53 23.67
CA LEU A 336 -21.47 -9.15 24.36
C LEU A 336 -21.30 -9.33 25.86
N HIS A 337 -21.74 -8.33 26.62
CA HIS A 337 -21.96 -8.43 28.06
C HIS A 337 -23.44 -8.70 28.32
N ASP A 338 -23.74 -9.74 29.13
CA ASP A 338 -25.09 -9.99 29.64
C ASP A 338 -25.22 -9.44 31.07
N PRO A 339 -25.87 -8.28 31.28
CA PRO A 339 -25.96 -7.64 32.60
C PRO A 339 -26.81 -8.41 33.61
N LYS A 340 -27.52 -9.48 33.20
CA LYS A 340 -28.28 -10.35 34.14
C LYS A 340 -27.42 -11.46 34.72
N THR A 341 -26.43 -11.93 33.97
CA THR A 341 -25.54 -13.03 34.39
C THR A 341 -24.14 -12.54 34.76
N GLY A 342 -23.75 -11.34 34.32
CA GLY A 342 -22.41 -10.78 34.48
C GLY A 342 -21.36 -11.46 33.60
N ILE A 343 -21.78 -12.23 32.59
CA ILE A 343 -20.90 -13.03 31.73
C ILE A 343 -20.70 -12.34 30.39
N ASP A 344 -19.44 -12.27 29.98
CA ASP A 344 -19.03 -11.85 28.63
C ASP A 344 -18.91 -13.07 27.72
N PHE A 345 -19.42 -12.99 26.49
CA PHE A 345 -19.31 -14.05 25.49
C PHE A 345 -19.31 -13.48 24.07
N PHE A 346 -18.96 -14.34 23.09
CA PHE A 346 -18.87 -13.95 21.69
C PHE A 346 -20.05 -14.49 20.87
N VAL A 347 -20.50 -13.69 19.90
CA VAL A 347 -21.47 -14.07 18.88
C VAL A 347 -20.92 -13.68 17.50
N ASN A 348 -21.18 -14.52 16.51
CA ASN A 348 -20.83 -14.25 15.12
C ASN A 348 -21.98 -13.52 14.41
N GLY A 349 -21.63 -12.73 13.41
CA GLY A 349 -22.57 -11.96 12.60
C GLY A 349 -22.02 -11.56 11.25
N THR A 350 -22.87 -10.87 10.49
CA THR A 350 -22.61 -10.41 9.12
C THR A 350 -23.17 -9.00 8.91
N ILE A 351 -22.47 -8.16 8.16
CA ILE A 351 -22.98 -6.84 7.75
C ILE A 351 -24.06 -7.02 6.67
N VAL A 352 -25.29 -6.60 6.99
CA VAL A 352 -26.41 -6.60 6.05
C VAL A 352 -26.39 -5.33 5.21
N THR A 353 -26.15 -4.17 5.84
CA THR A 353 -26.01 -2.88 5.17
C THR A 353 -24.96 -2.01 5.88
N ALA A 354 -24.19 -1.26 5.10
CA ALA A 354 -23.37 -0.15 5.56
C ALA A 354 -23.56 1.01 4.58
N GLN A 355 -24.03 2.18 5.06
CA GLN A 355 -24.24 3.39 4.26
C GLN A 355 -23.89 4.62 5.08
N GLY A 356 -22.90 5.40 4.62
CA GLY A 356 -22.32 6.48 5.42
C GLY A 356 -21.71 5.91 6.70
N ARG A 357 -22.13 6.42 7.85
CA ARG A 357 -21.80 5.88 9.18
C ARG A 357 -22.78 4.81 9.65
N ASN A 358 -23.97 4.73 9.07
CA ASN A 358 -25.03 3.85 9.57
C ASN A 358 -24.84 2.41 9.09
N VAL A 359 -24.86 1.47 10.02
CA VAL A 359 -24.55 0.05 9.79
C VAL A 359 -25.64 -0.82 10.41
N THR A 360 -26.10 -1.82 9.67
CA THR A 360 -26.99 -2.87 10.18
C THR A 360 -26.28 -4.21 10.09
N LEU A 361 -26.14 -4.85 11.24
CA LEU A 361 -25.48 -6.13 11.42
C LEU A 361 -26.52 -7.17 11.83
N LYS A 362 -26.42 -8.38 11.26
CA LYS A 362 -27.23 -9.55 11.65
C LYS A 362 -26.35 -10.53 12.43
N THR A 363 -26.89 -11.16 13.47
CA THR A 363 -26.19 -12.13 14.32
C THR A 363 -26.85 -13.51 14.28
N ASP A 364 -26.06 -14.53 14.62
CA ASP A 364 -26.56 -15.90 14.72
C ASP A 364 -27.40 -16.12 15.99
N SER A 365 -27.19 -15.29 17.03
CA SER A 365 -27.89 -15.35 18.32
C SER A 365 -28.56 -14.03 18.69
N SER A 366 -29.59 -14.07 19.54
CA SER A 366 -30.31 -12.86 19.98
C SER A 366 -29.44 -11.91 20.81
N LEU A 367 -29.60 -10.61 20.58
CA LEU A 367 -28.92 -9.50 21.26
C LEU A 367 -29.79 -8.82 22.33
N GLU A 368 -31.02 -9.29 22.55
CA GLU A 368 -31.97 -8.60 23.44
C GLU A 368 -31.52 -8.57 24.90
N GLY A 369 -31.51 -7.36 25.48
CA GLY A 369 -31.10 -7.14 26.87
C GLY A 369 -29.60 -7.26 27.13
N ARG A 370 -28.77 -7.28 26.08
CA ARG A 370 -27.30 -7.40 26.13
C ARG A 370 -26.65 -6.14 25.59
N SER A 371 -25.49 -5.77 26.12
CA SER A 371 -24.69 -4.64 25.63
C SER A 371 -23.52 -5.12 24.81
N ILE A 372 -23.29 -4.49 23.65
CA ILE A 372 -22.15 -4.79 22.78
C ILE A 372 -20.91 -4.09 23.34
N ILE A 373 -19.85 -4.85 23.59
CA ILE A 373 -18.58 -4.35 24.16
C ILE A 373 -17.64 -3.93 23.02
N SER A 374 -17.46 -4.81 22.03
CA SER A 374 -16.59 -4.60 20.87
C SER A 374 -17.07 -5.39 19.67
N ILE A 375 -16.68 -4.95 18.48
CA ILE A 375 -16.94 -5.64 17.22
C ILE A 375 -15.64 -5.66 16.43
N THR A 376 -15.28 -6.84 15.94
CA THR A 376 -14.10 -7.10 15.14
C THR A 376 -14.53 -7.80 13.86
N THR A 377 -14.14 -7.29 12.69
CA THR A 377 -14.27 -8.07 11.44
C THR A 377 -13.08 -9.02 11.34
N GLU A 378 -13.35 -10.33 11.28
CA GLU A 378 -12.39 -11.39 10.97
C GLU A 378 -12.49 -11.74 9.47
N GLY A 379 -11.35 -11.82 8.79
CA GLY A 379 -11.23 -12.04 7.35
C GLY A 379 -10.35 -11.00 6.65
N ALA A 380 -9.74 -11.34 5.52
CA ALA A 380 -8.95 -10.41 4.71
C ALA A 380 -9.83 -9.35 4.03
N ASP A 381 -9.25 -8.19 3.70
CA ASP A 381 -9.98 -7.11 3.03
C ASP A 381 -10.16 -7.41 1.53
N ARG A 382 -11.33 -7.11 0.96
CA ARG A 382 -11.61 -7.41 -0.46
C ARG A 382 -10.69 -6.58 -1.38
N PRO A 383 -10.01 -7.19 -2.38
CA PRO A 383 -9.24 -6.45 -3.38
C PRO A 383 -10.08 -5.39 -4.10
N THR A 384 -9.52 -4.21 -4.31
CA THR A 384 -10.22 -3.12 -5.01
C THR A 384 -10.43 -3.47 -6.49
N ASN A 385 -11.32 -2.74 -7.18
CA ASN A 385 -11.52 -2.93 -8.63
C ASN A 385 -10.21 -2.70 -9.41
N ALA A 386 -9.34 -1.78 -8.97
CA ALA A 386 -8.05 -1.53 -9.60
C ALA A 386 -7.10 -2.72 -9.43
N ASN A 387 -7.02 -3.30 -8.23
CA ASN A 387 -6.25 -4.53 -8.01
C ASN A 387 -6.81 -5.68 -8.86
N GLN A 388 -8.13 -5.92 -8.86
CA GLN A 388 -8.74 -6.98 -9.66
C GLN A 388 -8.47 -6.83 -11.17
N GLN A 389 -8.51 -5.61 -11.70
CA GLN A 389 -8.15 -5.33 -13.10
C GLN A 389 -6.66 -5.57 -13.36
N ARG A 390 -5.77 -5.15 -12.46
CA ARG A 390 -4.32 -5.34 -12.58
C ARG A 390 -3.90 -6.81 -12.49
N SER A 391 -4.41 -7.56 -11.51
CA SER A 391 -4.16 -9.01 -11.41
C SER A 391 -4.67 -9.76 -12.65
N HIS A 392 -5.80 -9.34 -13.22
CA HIS A 392 -6.31 -9.89 -14.47
C HIS A 392 -5.43 -9.54 -15.68
N ALA A 393 -4.99 -8.29 -15.80
CA ALA A 393 -4.07 -7.82 -16.83
C ALA A 393 -2.75 -8.61 -16.82
N VAL A 394 -2.20 -8.80 -15.62
CA VAL A 394 -1.00 -9.58 -15.35
C VAL A 394 -1.20 -11.05 -15.68
N LEU A 395 -2.33 -11.66 -15.30
CA LEU A 395 -2.66 -13.04 -15.70
C LEU A 395 -2.78 -13.20 -17.22
N GLN A 396 -3.41 -12.24 -17.92
CA GLN A 396 -3.48 -12.26 -19.39
C GLN A 396 -2.09 -12.18 -20.02
N ALA A 397 -1.19 -11.34 -19.49
CA ALA A 397 0.20 -11.26 -19.94
C ALA A 397 0.92 -12.60 -19.75
N LEU A 398 0.84 -13.16 -18.53
CA LEU A 398 1.33 -14.49 -18.17
C LEU A 398 0.80 -15.63 -19.07
N GLN A 399 -0.37 -15.44 -19.69
CA GLN A 399 -1.03 -16.34 -20.63
C GLN A 399 -0.68 -16.08 -22.12
N GLY A 400 0.41 -15.36 -22.41
CA GLY A 400 0.87 -15.05 -23.76
C GLY A 400 0.24 -13.80 -24.38
N GLY A 401 -0.52 -13.02 -23.60
CA GLY A 401 -0.78 -11.61 -23.92
C GLY A 401 0.48 -10.76 -23.70
N ASP A 402 0.46 -9.52 -24.16
CA ASP A 402 1.56 -8.59 -23.93
C ASP A 402 1.05 -7.31 -23.25
N ILE A 403 1.40 -7.17 -21.97
CA ILE A 403 1.06 -5.99 -21.15
C ILE A 403 1.78 -4.72 -21.62
N LEU A 404 2.91 -4.88 -22.33
CA LEU A 404 3.69 -3.81 -22.94
C LEU A 404 3.18 -3.46 -24.36
N GLN A 405 2.01 -3.95 -24.78
CA GLN A 405 1.30 -3.38 -25.93
C GLN A 405 0.89 -1.92 -25.70
N ASN A 406 0.67 -1.52 -24.44
CA ASN A 406 0.45 -0.12 -24.11
C ASN A 406 1.78 0.65 -24.26
N PRO A 407 1.83 1.72 -25.08
CA PRO A 407 3.09 2.42 -25.39
C PRO A 407 3.70 3.12 -24.17
N PHE A 408 2.92 3.53 -23.17
CA PHE A 408 3.44 4.10 -21.94
C PHE A 408 4.07 3.03 -21.05
N LEU A 409 3.41 1.89 -20.86
CA LEU A 409 4.00 0.76 -20.11
C LEU A 409 5.28 0.26 -20.80
N LYS A 410 5.29 0.19 -22.13
CA LYS A 410 6.51 -0.14 -22.89
C LYS A 410 7.64 0.86 -22.68
N TYR A 411 7.35 2.16 -22.78
CA TYR A 411 8.36 3.20 -22.55
C TYR A 411 8.94 3.12 -21.12
N ILE A 412 8.08 2.86 -20.12
CA ILE A 412 8.42 2.74 -18.70
C ILE A 412 9.36 1.55 -18.42
N PHE A 413 9.15 0.38 -19.04
CA PHE A 413 9.88 -0.85 -18.73
C PHE A 413 10.93 -1.28 -19.76
N GLU A 414 10.75 -0.91 -21.02
CA GLU A 414 11.66 -1.23 -22.15
C GLU A 414 12.07 0.05 -22.91
N PRO A 415 12.76 1.02 -22.24
CA PRO A 415 13.28 2.22 -22.90
C PRO A 415 14.44 1.86 -23.84
N SER A 416 14.13 1.62 -25.12
CA SER A 416 15.14 1.41 -26.16
C SER A 416 15.34 2.67 -27.00
N SER A 417 16.53 2.81 -27.60
CA SER A 417 16.81 3.86 -28.60
C SER A 417 15.98 3.71 -29.88
N GLU A 418 15.33 2.57 -30.07
CA GLU A 418 14.44 2.25 -31.19
C GLU A 418 12.96 2.47 -30.85
N PHE A 419 12.64 2.86 -29.61
CA PHE A 419 11.26 3.09 -29.20
C PHE A 419 10.68 4.31 -29.94
N ALA A 420 9.57 4.09 -30.63
CA ALA A 420 8.76 5.12 -31.26
C ALA A 420 7.35 5.14 -30.66
N TRP A 421 6.84 6.35 -30.36
CA TRP A 421 5.44 6.53 -30.01
C TRP A 421 4.54 6.23 -31.22
N PRO A 422 3.30 5.75 -31.02
CA PRO A 422 2.37 5.47 -32.12
C PRO A 422 2.13 6.69 -33.01
N GLU A 423 2.22 6.53 -34.33
CA GLU A 423 1.98 7.59 -35.32
C GLU A 423 0.58 8.20 -35.21
N ALA A 424 -0.40 7.42 -34.75
CA ALA A 424 -1.77 7.87 -34.51
C ALA A 424 -1.91 8.85 -33.34
N PHE A 425 -0.88 9.04 -32.50
CA PHE A 425 -0.95 9.98 -31.39
C PHE A 425 -0.78 11.44 -31.89
N PRO A 426 -1.66 12.38 -31.47
CA PRO A 426 -1.57 13.77 -31.89
C PRO A 426 -0.24 14.39 -31.48
N VAL A 427 0.37 15.15 -32.39
CA VAL A 427 1.57 15.95 -32.15
C VAL A 427 1.16 17.40 -31.93
N VAL A 428 1.73 18.02 -30.90
CA VAL A 428 1.60 19.45 -30.59
C VAL A 428 2.99 19.94 -30.20
N ASP A 429 3.60 20.74 -31.06
CA ASP A 429 4.97 21.26 -30.97
C ASP A 429 5.00 22.77 -30.69
N THR A 430 3.86 23.45 -30.84
CA THR A 430 3.70 24.87 -30.53
C THR A 430 3.10 25.07 -29.14
N ILE A 431 3.70 25.98 -28.37
CA ILE A 431 3.23 26.36 -27.03
C ILE A 431 2.13 27.42 -27.19
N PRO A 432 0.89 27.19 -26.72
CA PRO A 432 -0.16 28.22 -26.71
C PRO A 432 0.13 29.28 -25.63
N PRO A 433 -0.48 30.48 -25.71
CA PRO A 433 -0.32 31.51 -24.68
C PRO A 433 -0.65 31.00 -23.28
N ILE A 434 0.29 31.13 -22.35
CA ILE A 434 0.12 30.65 -20.97
C ILE A 434 -0.82 31.60 -20.22
N ILE A 435 -1.94 31.04 -19.75
CA ILE A 435 -2.96 31.76 -18.98
C ILE A 435 -2.74 31.48 -17.50
N THR A 436 -2.45 32.54 -16.74
CA THR A 436 -2.28 32.48 -15.29
C THR A 436 -2.76 33.77 -14.62
N LYS A 437 -3.22 33.64 -13.37
CA LYS A 437 -3.65 34.76 -12.50
C LYS A 437 -2.47 35.42 -11.76
N ARG A 438 -1.34 34.72 -11.65
CA ARG A 438 -0.08 35.19 -11.04
C ARG A 438 1.09 34.82 -11.94
N PRO A 439 2.15 35.65 -12.07
CA PRO A 439 3.35 35.28 -12.81
C PRO A 439 3.90 33.93 -12.34
N LEU A 440 4.31 33.08 -13.29
CA LEU A 440 5.05 31.85 -13.01
C LEU A 440 6.55 32.18 -12.99
N ASN A 441 7.32 31.46 -12.20
CA ASN A 441 8.79 31.50 -12.32
C ASN A 441 9.28 30.56 -13.45
N ASP A 442 10.54 30.69 -13.86
CA ASP A 442 11.14 29.94 -14.97
C ASP A 442 11.03 28.41 -14.85
N SER A 443 11.05 27.85 -13.64
CA SER A 443 10.88 26.40 -13.42
C SER A 443 9.42 25.97 -13.60
N GLN A 444 8.47 26.77 -13.09
CA GLN A 444 7.04 26.56 -13.25
C GLN A 444 6.58 26.76 -14.70
N GLN A 445 7.13 27.78 -15.38
CA GLN A 445 6.84 28.03 -16.80
C GLN A 445 7.30 26.85 -17.66
N ARG A 446 8.57 26.42 -17.55
CA ARG A 446 9.07 25.24 -18.28
C ARG A 446 8.24 23.98 -18.01
N ALA A 447 7.77 23.78 -16.78
CA ALA A 447 6.88 22.68 -16.44
C ALA A 447 5.53 22.78 -17.18
N VAL A 448 4.89 23.95 -17.20
CA VAL A 448 3.65 24.19 -17.97
C VAL A 448 3.86 23.98 -19.46
N GLU A 449 4.96 24.48 -20.03
CA GLU A 449 5.32 24.29 -21.44
C GLU A 449 5.47 22.81 -21.78
N HIS A 450 6.22 22.05 -20.97
CA HIS A 450 6.34 20.60 -21.12
C HIS A 450 4.98 19.91 -21.05
N MET A 451 4.07 20.31 -20.14
CA MET A 451 2.73 19.72 -20.03
C MET A 451 1.84 20.02 -21.25
N LEU A 452 1.99 21.19 -21.88
CA LEU A 452 1.21 21.60 -23.06
C LEU A 452 1.66 20.88 -24.34
N LEU A 453 2.96 20.62 -24.49
CA LEU A 453 3.53 19.93 -25.66
C LEU A 453 3.13 18.45 -25.73
N LYS A 454 3.04 17.92 -26.94
CA LYS A 454 2.80 16.49 -27.26
C LYS A 454 3.85 15.96 -28.26
N THR A 455 5.10 16.36 -28.07
CA THR A 455 6.29 15.83 -28.79
C THR A 455 6.75 14.52 -28.17
N SER A 456 7.60 13.75 -28.87
CA SER A 456 8.10 12.45 -28.38
C SER A 456 8.79 12.51 -27.01
N GLU A 457 9.50 13.59 -26.72
CA GLU A 457 10.19 13.81 -25.43
C GLU A 457 9.24 14.24 -24.30
N THR A 458 8.10 14.84 -24.65
CA THR A 458 7.16 15.42 -23.68
C THR A 458 5.97 14.51 -23.39
N ARG A 459 5.67 13.48 -24.20
CA ARG A 459 4.47 12.62 -24.04
C ARG A 459 4.29 12.03 -22.64
N LEU A 460 5.39 11.68 -21.97
CA LEU A 460 5.43 11.41 -20.54
C LEU A 460 6.26 12.50 -19.88
N SER A 461 5.60 13.50 -19.30
CA SER A 461 6.27 14.59 -18.57
C SER A 461 6.35 14.27 -17.08
N ILE A 462 7.56 14.23 -16.52
CA ILE A 462 7.80 14.05 -15.09
C ILE A 462 8.19 15.41 -14.49
N ILE A 463 7.54 15.81 -13.40
CA ILE A 463 7.79 17.08 -12.70
C ILE A 463 8.00 16.79 -11.22
N GLN A 464 9.21 17.06 -10.72
CA GLN A 464 9.51 17.01 -9.30
C GLN A 464 9.16 18.36 -8.66
N GLY A 465 8.19 18.35 -7.75
CA GLY A 465 7.70 19.53 -7.04
C GLY A 465 7.87 19.42 -5.53
N PRO A 466 9.01 19.88 -4.98
CA PRO A 466 9.25 20.02 -3.54
C PRO A 466 8.14 20.77 -2.79
N PRO A 467 8.03 20.66 -1.46
CA PRO A 467 7.00 21.35 -0.68
C PRO A 467 7.00 22.86 -0.92
N GLY A 468 5.82 23.45 -1.07
CA GLY A 468 5.67 24.89 -1.28
C GLY A 468 5.99 25.39 -2.70
N THR A 469 6.44 24.55 -3.63
CA THR A 469 6.85 24.99 -4.99
C THR A 469 5.71 25.29 -5.97
N GLY A 470 4.46 25.11 -5.54
CA GLY A 470 3.29 25.47 -6.33
C GLY A 470 2.84 24.44 -7.37
N LYS A 471 3.03 23.13 -7.11
CA LYS A 471 2.51 22.02 -7.96
C LYS A 471 1.10 22.26 -8.50
N THR A 472 0.14 22.56 -7.62
CA THR A 472 -1.26 22.82 -8.00
C THR A 472 -1.44 24.10 -8.81
N THR A 473 -0.57 25.12 -8.65
CA THR A 473 -0.53 26.32 -9.50
C THR A 473 -0.07 25.98 -10.91
N VAL A 474 0.95 25.12 -11.07
CA VAL A 474 1.42 24.61 -12.38
C VAL A 474 0.29 23.84 -13.07
N ILE A 475 -0.40 22.94 -12.35
CA ILE A 475 -1.56 22.20 -12.87
C ILE A 475 -2.67 23.17 -13.31
N ALA A 476 -3.00 24.18 -12.51
CA ALA A 476 -4.05 25.15 -12.83
C ALA A 476 -3.70 26.02 -14.06
N ALA A 477 -2.45 26.47 -14.18
CA ALA A 477 -1.98 27.23 -15.33
C ALA A 477 -1.96 26.37 -16.62
N PHE A 478 -1.51 25.11 -16.52
CA PHE A 478 -1.63 24.14 -17.61
C PHE A 478 -3.09 23.97 -18.06
N VAL A 479 -4.01 23.72 -17.12
CA VAL A 479 -5.44 23.51 -17.43
C VAL A 479 -6.05 24.73 -18.12
N ALA A 480 -5.85 25.93 -17.58
CA ALA A 480 -6.38 27.15 -18.18
C ALA A 480 -5.88 27.37 -19.60
N SER A 481 -4.57 27.18 -19.82
CA SER A 481 -3.91 27.36 -21.12
C SER A 481 -4.34 26.29 -22.14
N ALA A 482 -4.37 25.02 -21.72
CA ALA A 482 -4.74 23.89 -22.59
C ALA A 482 -6.21 23.98 -23.03
N VAL A 483 -7.12 24.32 -22.13
CA VAL A 483 -8.56 24.45 -22.43
C VAL A 483 -8.83 25.66 -23.32
N ALA A 484 -8.12 26.79 -23.12
CA ALA A 484 -8.21 27.95 -24.01
C ALA A 484 -7.66 27.65 -25.42
N ALA A 485 -6.65 26.78 -25.53
CA ALA A 485 -6.17 26.22 -26.79
C ALA A 485 -7.10 25.15 -27.40
N GLY A 486 -8.28 24.90 -26.81
CA GLY A 486 -9.29 23.96 -27.32
C GLY A 486 -9.11 22.50 -26.87
N THR A 487 -8.15 22.20 -25.99
CA THR A 487 -7.92 20.84 -25.48
C THR A 487 -9.11 20.35 -24.65
N ARG A 488 -9.48 19.09 -24.86
CA ARG A 488 -10.54 18.36 -24.12
C ARG A 488 -10.04 16.99 -23.70
N GLY A 489 -10.79 16.31 -22.83
CA GLY A 489 -10.38 15.00 -22.30
C GLY A 489 -9.22 15.10 -21.32
N ILE A 490 -9.12 16.20 -20.58
CA ILE A 490 -8.13 16.38 -19.52
C ILE A 490 -8.68 15.75 -18.23
N TRP A 491 -7.96 14.78 -17.68
CA TRP A 491 -8.31 14.15 -16.41
C TRP A 491 -7.23 14.44 -15.38
N LEU A 492 -7.61 15.02 -14.24
CA LEU A 492 -6.70 15.33 -13.13
C LEU A 492 -6.96 14.31 -12.01
N VAL A 493 -5.94 13.54 -11.65
CA VAL A 493 -6.05 12.48 -10.65
C VAL A 493 -4.94 12.57 -9.62
N ALA A 494 -5.19 12.00 -8.45
CA ALA A 494 -4.20 11.81 -7.40
C ALA A 494 -4.58 10.57 -6.56
N GLN A 495 -3.70 10.14 -5.66
CA GLN A 495 -3.94 8.98 -4.82
C GLN A 495 -5.08 9.20 -3.81
N THR A 496 -5.12 10.39 -3.18
CA THR A 496 -6.07 10.70 -2.10
C THR A 496 -7.14 11.68 -2.53
N ASN A 497 -8.34 11.56 -1.94
CA ASN A 497 -9.43 12.51 -2.17
C ASN A 497 -9.09 13.96 -1.77
N ILE A 498 -8.17 14.14 -0.80
CA ILE A 498 -7.69 15.45 -0.34
C ILE A 498 -6.81 16.11 -1.40
N ALA A 499 -5.86 15.38 -2.00
CA ALA A 499 -5.06 15.92 -3.09
C ALA A 499 -5.93 16.36 -4.29
N VAL A 500 -6.92 15.55 -4.68
CA VAL A 500 -7.87 15.90 -5.76
C VAL A 500 -8.74 17.11 -5.39
N LYS A 501 -9.21 17.22 -4.14
CA LYS A 501 -9.90 18.42 -3.62
C LYS A 501 -9.03 19.67 -3.76
N ASN A 502 -7.77 19.60 -3.35
CA ASN A 502 -6.88 20.76 -3.33
C ASN A 502 -6.59 21.26 -4.77
N ILE A 503 -6.55 20.37 -5.77
CA ILE A 503 -6.52 20.75 -7.20
C ILE A 503 -7.84 21.44 -7.61
N ALA A 504 -8.98 20.88 -7.24
CA ALA A 504 -10.31 21.41 -7.57
C ALA A 504 -10.53 22.83 -7.00
N GLU A 505 -10.15 23.07 -5.75
CA GLU A 505 -10.18 24.39 -5.13
C GLU A 505 -9.20 25.35 -5.82
N LYS A 506 -7.98 24.90 -6.14
CA LYS A 506 -7.02 25.75 -6.84
C LYS A 506 -7.51 26.21 -8.22
N LEU A 507 -8.24 25.35 -8.94
CA LEU A 507 -8.93 25.72 -10.18
C LEU A 507 -10.01 26.79 -9.93
N ALA A 508 -10.82 26.64 -8.89
CA ALA A 508 -11.83 27.63 -8.52
C ALA A 508 -11.21 29.00 -8.14
N ASP A 509 -10.11 29.02 -7.38
CA ASP A 509 -9.38 30.24 -6.98
C ASP A 509 -8.85 31.05 -8.16
N VAL A 510 -8.41 30.37 -9.23
CA VAL A 510 -7.98 31.03 -10.47
C VAL A 510 -9.15 31.41 -11.40
N GLY A 511 -10.39 31.13 -10.98
CA GLY A 511 -11.62 31.44 -11.73
C GLY A 511 -12.01 30.37 -12.75
N PHE A 512 -11.32 29.23 -12.81
CA PHE A 512 -11.64 28.13 -13.70
C PHE A 512 -12.68 27.21 -13.05
N LEU A 513 -13.95 27.36 -13.43
CA LEU A 513 -15.08 26.59 -12.87
C LEU A 513 -15.63 25.50 -13.79
N ASN A 514 -15.11 25.37 -15.01
CA ASN A 514 -15.63 24.44 -16.03
C ASN A 514 -15.03 23.03 -15.89
N TRP A 515 -15.34 22.38 -14.78
CA TRP A 515 -14.86 21.03 -14.43
C TRP A 515 -15.87 20.25 -13.60
N ARG A 516 -15.66 18.93 -13.46
CA ARG A 516 -16.45 18.05 -12.58
C ARG A 516 -15.55 17.14 -11.75
N LEU A 517 -15.87 16.97 -10.47
CA LEU A 517 -15.15 16.12 -9.53
C LEU A 517 -15.99 14.88 -9.22
N LEU A 518 -15.49 13.70 -9.58
CA LEU A 518 -16.13 12.40 -9.30
C LEU A 518 -15.65 11.88 -7.95
N VAL A 519 -16.57 11.66 -7.00
CA VAL A 519 -16.25 11.19 -5.64
C VAL A 519 -17.02 9.91 -5.33
N SER A 520 -16.39 8.99 -4.59
CA SER A 520 -17.11 7.81 -4.10
C SER A 520 -18.17 8.22 -3.09
N ASN A 521 -19.40 7.74 -3.27
CA ASN A 521 -20.48 7.92 -2.29
C ASN A 521 -20.04 7.52 -0.88
N ASP A 522 -19.27 6.43 -0.74
CA ASP A 522 -18.86 5.89 0.55
C ASP A 522 -17.81 6.74 1.25
N PHE A 523 -17.02 7.52 0.50
CA PHE A 523 -16.09 8.52 1.07
C PHE A 523 -16.82 9.81 1.43
N HIS A 524 -17.81 10.23 0.64
CA HIS A 524 -18.49 11.49 0.86
C HIS A 524 -19.53 11.43 1.98
N LEU A 525 -20.51 10.52 1.84
CA LEU A 525 -21.76 10.50 2.62
C LEU A 525 -21.51 10.33 4.13
N GLU A 526 -22.01 11.27 4.93
CA GLU A 526 -21.83 11.37 6.41
C GLU A 526 -20.38 11.42 6.93
N TRP A 527 -19.37 11.24 6.08
CA TRP A 527 -17.96 11.22 6.46
C TRP A 527 -17.26 12.55 6.17
N HIS A 528 -17.25 12.97 4.91
CA HIS A 528 -16.41 14.06 4.41
C HIS A 528 -17.19 15.14 3.64
N GLU A 529 -18.51 15.27 3.83
CA GLU A 529 -19.32 16.32 3.16
C GLU A 529 -18.81 17.74 3.46
N HIS A 530 -18.30 17.95 4.67
CA HIS A 530 -17.83 19.25 5.17
C HIS A 530 -16.57 19.77 4.45
N ILE A 531 -15.70 18.90 3.92
CA ILE A 531 -14.50 19.34 3.17
C ILE A 531 -14.82 19.80 1.75
N TYR A 532 -16.07 19.64 1.29
CA TYR A 532 -16.48 19.91 -0.09
C TYR A 532 -17.41 21.13 -0.23
N THR A 533 -17.72 21.84 0.85
CA THR A 533 -18.69 22.95 0.92
C THR A 533 -18.48 24.02 -0.16
N HIS A 534 -17.23 24.43 -0.39
CA HIS A 534 -16.87 25.48 -1.35
C HIS A 534 -17.03 25.03 -2.82
N ILE A 535 -16.99 23.73 -3.10
CA ILE A 535 -16.96 23.16 -4.46
C ILE A 535 -18.12 22.21 -4.80
N ASN A 536 -19.06 22.02 -3.87
CA ASN A 536 -20.17 21.06 -3.95
C ASN A 536 -20.94 21.08 -5.29
N LYS A 537 -21.13 22.25 -5.90
CA LYS A 537 -21.84 22.41 -7.19
C LYS A 537 -21.21 21.67 -8.38
N ASN A 538 -19.92 21.33 -8.31
CA ASN A 538 -19.20 20.62 -9.36
C ASN A 538 -18.95 19.13 -9.03
N ILE A 539 -19.50 18.62 -7.92
CA ILE A 539 -19.28 17.23 -7.47
C ILE A 539 -20.35 16.30 -8.02
N ILE A 540 -19.91 15.13 -8.48
CA ILE A 540 -20.78 14.03 -8.91
C ILE A 540 -20.43 12.79 -8.07
N LEU A 541 -21.40 12.26 -7.32
CA LEU A 541 -21.21 11.08 -6.49
C LEU A 541 -21.40 9.79 -7.29
N SER A 542 -20.68 8.72 -6.92
CA SER A 542 -20.74 7.40 -7.61
C SER A 542 -22.13 6.77 -7.69
N ARG A 543 -23.04 7.13 -6.76
CA ARG A 543 -24.46 6.75 -6.79
C ARG A 543 -25.24 7.40 -7.94
N ASP A 544 -24.86 8.61 -8.35
CA ASP A 544 -25.58 9.47 -9.29
C ASP A 544 -25.01 9.40 -10.73
N PHE A 545 -23.92 8.65 -10.96
CA PHE A 545 -23.26 8.51 -12.28
C PHE A 545 -24.20 8.18 -13.45
N LYS A 546 -25.26 7.38 -13.22
CA LYS A 546 -26.25 7.05 -14.27
C LYS A 546 -27.10 8.26 -14.71
N ARG A 547 -27.28 9.26 -13.84
CA ARG A 547 -28.08 10.47 -14.11
C ARG A 547 -27.19 11.60 -14.64
N ALA A 548 -25.97 11.71 -14.12
CA ALA A 548 -25.04 12.80 -14.39
C ALA A 548 -24.39 12.79 -15.79
N GLN A 549 -24.69 11.81 -16.66
CA GLN A 549 -24.11 11.74 -18.02
C GLN A 549 -24.28 13.05 -18.81
N ARG A 550 -25.44 13.70 -18.69
CA ARG A 550 -25.74 14.98 -19.36
C ARG A 550 -24.97 16.16 -18.78
N GLU A 551 -24.61 16.09 -17.50
CA GLU A 551 -23.92 17.17 -16.77
C GLU A 551 -22.43 17.27 -17.10
N VAL A 552 -21.88 16.24 -17.76
CA VAL A 552 -20.47 16.13 -18.16
C VAL A 552 -20.27 16.40 -19.65
N GLN A 553 -21.34 16.48 -20.44
CA GLN A 553 -21.25 16.76 -21.87
C GLN A 553 -20.68 18.16 -22.12
N GLY A 554 -19.54 18.24 -22.83
CA GLY A 554 -18.85 19.50 -23.11
C GLY A 554 -17.96 20.03 -21.98
N ILE A 555 -17.92 19.36 -20.82
CA ILE A 555 -16.97 19.68 -19.75
C ILE A 555 -15.57 19.22 -20.18
N PRO A 556 -14.56 20.11 -20.26
CA PRO A 556 -13.23 19.75 -20.77
C PRO A 556 -12.37 18.99 -19.74
N VAL A 557 -12.62 19.20 -18.44
CA VAL A 557 -11.78 18.74 -17.33
C VAL A 557 -12.59 17.91 -16.33
N ILE A 558 -12.12 16.71 -16.02
CA ILE A 558 -12.70 15.83 -14.99
C ILE A 558 -11.63 15.55 -13.93
N LEU A 559 -12.04 15.52 -12.66
CA LEU A 559 -11.17 15.21 -11.53
C LEU A 559 -11.68 13.96 -10.80
N CYS A 560 -10.80 13.08 -10.34
CA CYS A 560 -11.15 11.93 -9.49
C CYS A 560 -9.90 11.31 -8.83
N THR A 561 -10.06 10.42 -7.85
CA THR A 561 -8.91 9.60 -7.39
C THR A 561 -8.48 8.60 -8.47
N LEU A 562 -7.21 8.16 -8.45
CA LEU A 562 -6.72 7.15 -9.40
C LEU A 562 -7.57 5.87 -9.38
N SER A 563 -7.94 5.40 -8.19
CA SER A 563 -8.82 4.23 -7.99
C SER A 563 -10.23 4.38 -8.58
N MET A 564 -10.72 5.61 -8.80
CA MET A 564 -12.00 5.85 -9.46
C MET A 564 -11.94 5.54 -10.97
N LEU A 565 -10.74 5.57 -11.59
CA LEU A 565 -10.59 5.21 -13.00
C LEU A 565 -10.98 3.76 -13.29
N ALA A 566 -10.75 2.86 -12.33
CA ALA A 566 -11.16 1.45 -12.38
C ALA A 566 -12.66 1.21 -12.07
N HIS A 567 -13.47 2.26 -11.86
CA HIS A 567 -14.87 2.10 -11.48
C HIS A 567 -15.73 1.60 -12.67
N PRO A 568 -16.51 0.50 -12.55
CA PRO A 568 -17.19 -0.13 -13.68
C PRO A 568 -18.14 0.77 -14.49
N LYS A 569 -18.71 1.80 -13.85
CA LYS A 569 -19.62 2.77 -14.50
C LYS A 569 -18.92 4.00 -15.09
N LEU A 570 -17.59 4.11 -15.04
CA LEU A 570 -16.88 5.31 -15.53
C LEU A 570 -17.00 5.49 -17.05
N HIS A 571 -17.23 4.41 -17.80
CA HIS A 571 -17.46 4.44 -19.25
C HIS A 571 -18.54 5.45 -19.67
N ILE A 572 -19.54 5.70 -18.82
CA ILE A 572 -20.59 6.71 -19.02
C ILE A 572 -20.00 8.10 -19.30
N PHE A 573 -18.91 8.45 -18.61
CA PHE A 573 -18.21 9.72 -18.77
C PHE A 573 -17.17 9.67 -19.89
N THR A 574 -16.38 8.60 -20.00
CA THR A 574 -15.31 8.52 -21.01
C THR A 574 -15.83 8.32 -22.43
N THR A 575 -17.05 7.82 -22.62
CA THR A 575 -17.74 7.86 -23.92
C THR A 575 -18.13 9.29 -24.33
N ALA A 576 -18.46 10.16 -23.38
CA ALA A 576 -18.81 11.56 -23.66
C ALA A 576 -17.58 12.49 -23.74
N ASN A 577 -16.52 12.18 -22.99
CA ASN A 577 -15.26 12.91 -22.94
C ASN A 577 -14.08 11.92 -22.79
N PRO A 578 -13.58 11.33 -23.90
CA PRO A 578 -12.48 10.37 -23.87
C PRO A 578 -11.23 10.94 -23.20
N ILE A 579 -10.54 10.12 -22.40
CA ILE A 579 -9.31 10.54 -21.70
C ILE A 579 -8.20 10.71 -22.74
N SER A 580 -7.79 11.95 -23.02
CA SER A 580 -6.73 12.26 -24.00
C SER A 580 -5.42 12.67 -23.33
N THR A 581 -5.53 13.34 -22.18
CA THR A 581 -4.41 13.79 -21.34
C THR A 581 -4.71 13.45 -19.88
N LEU A 582 -3.83 12.68 -19.25
CA LEU A 582 -3.92 12.33 -17.84
C LEU A 582 -2.87 13.12 -17.05
N VAL A 583 -3.29 13.83 -16.02
CA VAL A 583 -2.42 14.56 -15.09
C VAL A 583 -2.52 13.90 -13.73
N ILE A 584 -1.40 13.48 -13.16
CA ILE A 584 -1.33 12.72 -11.91
C ILE A 584 -0.54 13.58 -10.91
N ASP A 585 -1.19 14.10 -9.89
CA ASP A 585 -0.54 14.78 -8.77
C ASP A 585 -0.24 13.77 -7.64
N GLU A 586 0.76 14.11 -6.81
CA GLU A 586 1.31 13.22 -5.78
C GLU A 586 1.73 11.83 -6.33
N ALA A 587 2.22 11.78 -7.58
CA ALA A 587 2.57 10.55 -8.30
C ALA A 587 3.75 9.75 -7.71
N SER A 588 4.48 10.31 -6.74
CA SER A 588 5.49 9.58 -5.95
C SER A 588 4.88 8.69 -4.85
N GLN A 589 3.61 8.89 -4.48
CA GLN A 589 2.90 8.03 -3.52
C GLN A 589 2.21 6.81 -4.17
N ILE A 590 2.41 6.61 -5.47
CA ILE A 590 1.62 5.68 -6.29
C ILE A 590 2.57 4.64 -6.89
N GLY A 591 2.27 3.36 -6.69
CA GLY A 591 3.07 2.27 -7.25
C GLY A 591 2.86 2.16 -8.76
N ILE A 592 3.90 1.79 -9.51
CA ILE A 592 3.80 1.66 -10.98
C ILE A 592 2.66 0.70 -11.39
N GLY A 593 2.39 -0.32 -10.56
CA GLY A 593 1.25 -1.24 -10.69
C GLY A 593 -0.11 -0.55 -10.83
N ASP A 594 -0.36 0.51 -10.07
CA ASP A 594 -1.67 1.19 -10.03
C ASP A 594 -2.05 1.87 -11.34
N TYR A 595 -1.06 2.15 -12.21
CA TYR A 595 -1.28 2.72 -13.53
C TYR A 595 -1.75 1.69 -14.58
N VAL A 596 -1.60 0.37 -14.34
CA VAL A 596 -1.97 -0.67 -15.32
C VAL A 596 -3.46 -0.61 -15.68
N ALA A 597 -4.32 -0.56 -14.67
CA ALA A 597 -5.77 -0.51 -14.84
C ALA A 597 -6.23 0.65 -15.75
N PRO A 598 -5.91 1.93 -15.47
CA PRO A 598 -6.30 3.04 -16.35
C PRO A 598 -5.59 3.01 -17.72
N LEU A 599 -4.32 2.61 -17.81
CA LEU A 599 -3.60 2.59 -19.09
C LEU A 599 -4.14 1.53 -20.06
N GLN A 600 -4.60 0.38 -19.57
CA GLN A 600 -5.27 -0.61 -20.40
C GLN A 600 -6.71 -0.24 -20.73
N GLN A 601 -7.44 0.35 -19.77
CA GLN A 601 -8.84 0.71 -19.96
C GLN A 601 -9.03 1.90 -20.92
N PHE A 602 -8.05 2.80 -21.03
CA PHE A 602 -8.16 4.05 -21.80
C PHE A 602 -7.02 4.22 -22.83
N PRO A 603 -7.04 3.45 -23.95
CA PRO A 603 -6.04 3.56 -25.02
C PRO A 603 -6.07 4.91 -25.77
N SER A 604 -7.04 5.79 -25.49
CA SER A 604 -7.10 7.17 -26.00
C SER A 604 -6.10 8.13 -25.33
N ILE A 605 -5.46 7.72 -24.21
CA ILE A 605 -4.44 8.52 -23.54
C ILE A 605 -3.24 8.69 -24.48
N SER A 606 -2.88 9.93 -24.77
CA SER A 606 -1.80 10.32 -25.70
C SER A 606 -0.74 11.23 -25.08
N LYS A 607 -0.96 11.61 -23.82
CA LYS A 607 -0.14 12.49 -22.98
C LYS A 607 -0.38 12.14 -21.52
N ILE A 608 0.70 11.99 -20.75
CA ILE A 608 0.68 11.84 -19.30
C ILE A 608 1.62 12.88 -18.68
N CYS A 609 1.15 13.55 -17.64
CA CYS A 609 1.95 14.43 -16.80
C CYS A 609 1.94 13.86 -15.38
N MET A 610 3.09 13.47 -14.84
CA MET A 610 3.22 12.98 -13.47
C MET A 610 3.96 14.02 -12.64
N ILE A 611 3.30 14.52 -11.60
CA ILE A 611 3.81 15.54 -10.68
C ILE A 611 3.87 14.91 -9.29
N GLY A 612 5.00 15.06 -8.60
CA GLY A 612 5.25 14.40 -7.33
C GLY A 612 6.60 14.80 -6.76
N ASP A 613 7.09 14.06 -5.78
CA ASP A 613 8.40 14.27 -5.17
C ASP A 613 8.90 12.99 -4.49
N ASP A 614 9.97 12.39 -5.01
CA ASP A 614 10.65 11.20 -4.47
C ASP A 614 11.29 11.42 -3.10
N LYS A 615 11.36 12.68 -2.63
CA LYS A 615 11.86 13.00 -1.29
C LYS A 615 10.76 13.07 -0.22
N GLN A 616 9.49 12.97 -0.61
CA GLN A 616 8.33 12.96 0.31
C GLN A 616 7.91 11.51 0.63
N LEU A 617 6.63 11.26 0.92
CA LEU A 617 6.15 9.91 1.21
C LEU A 617 6.20 9.03 -0.06
N PRO A 618 6.83 7.84 -0.02
CA PRO A 618 6.84 6.89 -1.12
C PRO A 618 5.49 6.14 -1.20
N PRO A 619 5.30 5.21 -2.16
CA PRO A 619 4.10 4.38 -2.18
C PRO A 619 3.99 3.52 -0.91
N PHE A 620 2.76 3.26 -0.47
CA PHE A 620 2.52 2.46 0.73
C PHE A 620 3.20 1.08 0.61
N GLY A 621 4.05 0.74 1.59
CA GLY A 621 4.80 -0.52 1.62
C GLY A 621 6.20 -0.48 1.01
N ALA A 622 6.62 0.62 0.36
CA ALA A 622 7.98 0.74 -0.20
C ALA A 622 9.09 0.58 0.84
N ASP A 623 8.85 1.02 2.09
CA ASP A 623 9.78 0.86 3.23
C ASP A 623 10.06 -0.62 3.56
N ASP A 624 9.11 -1.53 3.27
CA ASP A 624 9.20 -2.97 3.55
C ASP A 624 9.73 -3.78 2.35
N ASP A 625 9.56 -3.30 1.11
CA ASP A 625 10.00 -4.00 -0.11
C ASP A 625 10.38 -3.06 -1.26
N ASN A 626 11.68 -3.08 -1.61
CA ASN A 626 12.28 -2.36 -2.75
C ASN A 626 11.66 -2.66 -4.13
N ILE A 627 10.81 -3.70 -4.26
CA ILE A 627 10.01 -3.94 -5.48
C ILE A 627 8.94 -2.86 -5.67
N ILE A 628 8.39 -2.31 -4.59
CA ILE A 628 7.36 -1.27 -4.62
C ILE A 628 8.05 0.07 -4.92
N GLN A 629 7.83 0.58 -6.12
CA GLN A 629 8.44 1.81 -6.63
C GLN A 629 7.39 2.67 -7.30
N SER A 630 7.59 4.00 -7.25
CA SER A 630 6.83 4.97 -8.04
C SER A 630 7.50 5.19 -9.40
N ILE A 631 6.97 6.13 -10.17
CA ILE A 631 7.58 6.53 -11.44
C ILE A 631 8.96 7.22 -11.26
N PHE A 632 9.20 7.84 -10.11
CA PHE A 632 10.39 8.68 -9.88
C PHE A 632 11.66 7.87 -9.59
N GLU A 633 11.54 6.61 -9.17
CA GLU A 633 12.69 5.71 -8.97
C GLU A 633 13.22 5.13 -10.29
N ILE A 634 12.49 5.29 -11.40
CA ILE A 634 12.88 4.76 -12.71
C ILE A 634 13.94 5.67 -13.35
N SER A 635 15.17 5.17 -13.47
CA SER A 635 16.37 5.94 -13.83
C SER A 635 16.23 6.90 -15.01
N HIS A 636 15.74 6.42 -16.17
CA HIS A 636 15.63 7.23 -17.40
C HIS A 636 14.52 8.30 -17.32
N LEU A 637 13.47 8.05 -16.52
CA LEU A 637 12.40 9.01 -16.23
C LEU A 637 12.86 10.03 -15.19
N ARG A 638 13.66 9.60 -14.21
CA ARG A 638 14.26 10.48 -13.21
C ARG A 638 15.22 11.49 -13.83
N SER A 639 16.00 11.07 -14.84
CA SER A 639 16.91 11.97 -15.58
C SER A 639 16.20 13.00 -16.47
N THR A 640 14.91 12.80 -16.78
CA THR A 640 14.10 13.76 -17.57
C THR A 640 13.13 14.58 -16.71
N ALA A 641 13.16 14.39 -15.38
CA ALA A 641 12.27 15.09 -14.46
C ALA A 641 12.60 16.58 -14.34
N LEU A 642 11.59 17.43 -14.53
CA LEU A 642 11.71 18.88 -14.35
C LEU A 642 11.58 19.25 -12.88
N PHE A 643 12.61 19.87 -12.29
CA PHE A 643 12.62 20.33 -10.90
C PHE A 643 12.01 21.73 -10.76
N LEU A 644 11.03 21.88 -9.86
CA LEU A 644 10.50 23.18 -9.46
C LEU A 644 11.38 23.79 -8.37
N SER A 645 12.09 24.88 -8.68
CA SER A 645 13.23 25.36 -7.87
C SER A 645 12.90 26.40 -6.81
N ILE A 646 11.70 27.00 -6.81
CA ILE A 646 11.33 28.07 -5.86
C ILE A 646 10.16 27.64 -5.00
N GLN A 647 10.33 27.69 -3.67
CA GLN A 647 9.29 27.41 -2.67
C GLN A 647 8.72 28.70 -2.08
N TYR A 648 7.41 28.70 -1.82
CA TYR A 648 6.62 29.88 -1.40
C TYR A 648 5.93 29.69 -0.03
N ARG A 649 6.30 28.66 0.76
CA ARG A 649 5.54 28.20 1.95
C ARG A 649 6.36 28.25 3.24
N MET A 650 7.61 27.81 3.18
CA MET A 650 8.48 27.67 4.35
C MET A 650 9.23 28.99 4.58
N PRO A 651 9.33 29.48 5.82
CA PRO A 651 10.27 30.53 6.20
C PRO A 651 11.69 30.25 5.65
N PRO A 652 12.45 31.28 5.22
CA PRO A 652 13.74 31.08 4.56
C PRO A 652 14.69 30.16 5.33
N LEU A 653 14.84 30.36 6.64
CA LEU A 653 15.62 29.52 7.56
C LEU A 653 15.30 28.01 7.45
N ILE A 654 14.01 27.67 7.37
CA ILE A 654 13.54 26.28 7.24
C ILE A 654 13.76 25.79 5.81
N GLY A 655 13.49 26.64 4.81
CA GLY A 655 13.67 26.34 3.39
C GLY A 655 15.11 26.03 3.01
N GLU A 656 16.06 26.78 3.57
CA GLU A 656 17.51 26.63 3.35
C GLU A 656 18.03 25.29 3.88
N VAL A 657 17.76 24.94 5.15
CA VAL A 657 18.19 23.65 5.70
C VAL A 657 17.52 22.47 4.98
N VAL A 658 16.24 22.57 4.63
CA VAL A 658 15.57 21.54 3.81
C VAL A 658 16.21 21.43 2.43
N SER A 659 16.61 22.55 1.83
CA SER A 659 17.31 22.57 0.53
C SER A 659 18.64 21.83 0.60
N GLU A 660 19.51 22.18 1.56
CA GLU A 660 20.83 21.56 1.71
C GLU A 660 20.74 20.07 2.06
N VAL A 661 19.86 19.71 3.01
CA VAL A 661 19.79 18.34 3.56
C VAL A 661 19.10 17.34 2.63
N ILE A 662 18.13 17.78 1.82
CA ILE A 662 17.26 16.89 1.03
C ILE A 662 17.36 17.11 -0.49
N TYR A 663 17.57 18.36 -0.92
CA TYR A 663 17.54 18.76 -2.34
C TYR A 663 18.88 19.28 -2.85
N GLU A 664 19.99 18.96 -2.17
CA GLU A 664 21.36 19.27 -2.60
C GLU A 664 21.59 20.77 -2.90
N GLY A 665 20.90 21.66 -2.16
CA GLY A 665 20.96 23.12 -2.35
C GLY A 665 20.18 23.66 -3.54
N GLN A 666 19.43 22.83 -4.28
CA GLN A 666 18.71 23.23 -5.49
C GLN A 666 17.40 23.99 -5.22
N LEU A 667 16.85 23.87 -4.01
CA LEU A 667 15.60 24.54 -3.61
C LEU A 667 15.86 25.94 -3.05
N GLN A 668 15.16 26.94 -3.55
CA GLN A 668 15.31 28.34 -3.17
C GLN A 668 14.04 28.86 -2.52
N SER A 669 14.18 29.66 -1.47
CA SER A 669 13.06 30.38 -0.86
C SER A 669 12.66 31.58 -1.71
N TRP A 670 11.36 31.86 -1.84
CA TRP A 670 10.88 33.06 -2.51
C TRP A 670 11.45 34.33 -1.83
N PRO A 671 12.07 35.28 -2.56
CA PRO A 671 12.74 36.42 -1.94
C PRO A 671 11.84 37.32 -1.09
N ASP A 672 10.59 37.54 -1.52
CA ASP A 672 9.61 38.34 -0.77
C ASP A 672 8.73 37.44 0.14
N HIS A 673 9.34 36.45 0.82
CA HIS A 673 8.62 35.63 1.80
C HIS A 673 8.19 36.51 3.00
N PRO A 674 6.94 36.38 3.52
CA PRO A 674 6.42 37.28 4.55
C PRO A 674 7.17 37.20 5.90
N VAL A 675 7.80 36.06 6.20
CA VAL A 675 8.72 35.89 7.33
C VAL A 675 10.15 36.20 6.86
N PRO A 676 10.84 37.24 7.39
CA PRO A 676 12.22 37.56 7.04
C PRO A 676 13.21 36.48 7.47
N THR A 677 14.36 36.38 6.78
CA THR A 677 15.45 35.46 7.15
C THR A 677 16.06 35.74 8.54
N THR A 678 15.88 36.96 9.07
CA THR A 678 16.37 37.36 10.40
C THR A 678 15.39 37.05 11.54
N GLN A 679 14.25 36.40 11.26
CA GLN A 679 13.25 36.06 12.26
C GLN A 679 13.28 34.56 12.56
N ASP A 680 13.41 34.22 13.83
CA ASP A 680 13.30 32.84 14.29
C ASP A 680 11.92 32.27 13.96
N SER A 681 11.92 31.05 13.43
CA SER A 681 10.73 30.42 12.86
C SER A 681 10.60 28.93 13.19
N CYS A 682 11.51 28.39 13.99
CA CYS A 682 11.46 27.02 14.48
C CYS A 682 12.17 26.90 15.83
N TRP A 683 11.52 26.28 16.81
CA TRP A 683 12.03 26.08 18.17
C TRP A 683 11.98 24.61 18.56
N PHE A 684 13.00 24.13 19.25
CA PHE A 684 13.04 22.83 19.90
C PHE A 684 12.65 22.96 21.37
N VAL A 685 11.54 22.36 21.79
CA VAL A 685 11.05 22.44 23.16
C VAL A 685 11.45 21.18 23.91
N HIS A 686 12.43 21.30 24.80
CA HIS A 686 12.90 20.15 25.57
C HIS A 686 11.84 19.69 26.58
N THR A 687 11.55 18.39 26.60
CA THR A 687 10.62 17.81 27.60
C THR A 687 11.39 16.95 28.61
N GLU A 688 11.51 17.45 29.84
CA GLU A 688 12.11 16.72 30.96
C GLU A 688 11.29 15.48 31.35
N ASP A 689 11.95 14.45 31.90
CA ASP A 689 11.37 13.16 32.31
C ASP A 689 10.55 12.40 31.24
N SER A 690 10.68 12.78 29.96
CA SER A 690 10.03 12.20 28.80
C SER A 690 10.22 10.68 28.70
N LYS A 691 9.10 9.92 28.69
CA LYS A 691 9.07 8.45 28.65
C LYS A 691 7.96 7.96 27.73
N GLU A 692 8.35 7.19 26.72
CA GLU A 692 7.43 6.50 25.81
C GLU A 692 6.73 5.32 26.51
N LEU A 693 5.43 5.19 26.28
CA LEU A 693 4.60 4.09 26.76
C LEU A 693 3.93 3.41 25.56
N GLN A 694 3.98 2.08 25.52
CA GLN A 694 3.31 1.30 24.48
C GLN A 694 1.82 1.17 24.80
N HIS A 695 0.97 1.40 23.80
CA HIS A 695 -0.46 1.18 23.86
C HIS A 695 -0.88 0.38 22.63
N GLU A 696 -1.27 -0.88 22.85
CA GLU A 696 -1.52 -1.88 21.80
C GLU A 696 -0.32 -2.02 20.84
N THR A 697 -0.52 -1.69 19.56
CA THR A 697 0.52 -1.70 18.51
C THR A 697 1.15 -0.32 18.27
N SER A 698 0.81 0.69 19.07
CA SER A 698 1.24 2.08 18.93
C SER A 698 1.90 2.60 20.21
N TRP A 699 2.33 3.86 20.20
CA TRP A 699 3.10 4.50 21.27
C TRP A 699 2.54 5.88 21.61
N HIS A 700 2.73 6.29 22.86
CA HIS A 700 2.39 7.63 23.31
C HIS A 700 3.38 8.13 24.38
N ASN A 701 3.46 9.45 24.55
CA ASN A 701 4.36 10.08 25.50
C ASN A 701 3.59 11.13 26.32
N PRO A 702 3.20 10.83 27.58
CA PRO A 702 2.39 11.75 28.40
C PRO A 702 3.04 13.10 28.65
N ALA A 703 4.38 13.15 28.80
CA ALA A 703 5.08 14.40 29.09
C ALA A 703 5.04 15.34 27.88
N GLU A 704 5.28 14.81 26.66
CA GLU A 704 5.15 15.60 25.43
C GLU A 704 3.73 16.12 25.24
N ARG A 705 2.70 15.32 25.55
CA ARG A 705 1.30 15.78 25.40
C ARG A 705 0.99 17.00 26.27
N LEU A 706 1.45 17.02 27.52
CA LEU A 706 1.27 18.17 28.41
C LEU A 706 1.96 19.43 27.87
N THR A 707 3.17 19.30 27.30
CA THR A 707 3.89 20.42 26.67
C THR A 707 3.17 20.90 25.40
N VAL A 708 2.70 19.97 24.55
CA VAL A 708 1.90 20.28 23.35
C VAL A 708 0.59 21.00 23.71
N LEU A 709 -0.09 20.57 24.79
CA LEU A 709 -1.29 21.25 25.29
C LEU A 709 -1.01 22.70 25.69
N LYS A 710 0.05 22.97 26.48
CA LYS A 710 0.43 24.34 26.87
C LYS A 710 0.68 25.25 25.66
N ILE A 711 1.37 24.74 24.63
CA ILE A 711 1.63 25.50 23.39
C ILE A 711 0.32 25.74 22.62
N ALA A 712 -0.55 24.73 22.54
CA ALA A 712 -1.86 24.85 21.92
C ALA A 712 -2.79 25.84 22.65
N GLU A 713 -2.74 25.87 23.99
CA GLU A 713 -3.45 26.85 24.84
C GLU A 713 -3.00 28.28 24.53
N LYS A 714 -1.67 28.54 24.49
CA LYS A 714 -1.10 29.86 24.13
C LYS A 714 -1.55 30.28 22.72
N LEU A 715 -1.33 29.42 21.72
CA LEU A 715 -1.69 29.72 20.32
C LEU A 715 -3.19 29.95 20.14
N GLN A 716 -4.06 29.22 20.85
CA GLN A 716 -5.50 29.47 20.81
C GLN A 716 -5.90 30.77 21.51
N ALA A 717 -5.26 31.13 22.63
CA ALA A 717 -5.51 32.39 23.32
C ALA A 717 -5.11 33.62 22.49
N GLU A 718 -4.14 33.47 21.60
CA GLU A 718 -3.67 34.48 20.63
C GLU A 718 -4.40 34.45 19.28
N ASP A 719 -5.47 33.66 19.14
CA ASP A 719 -6.25 33.45 17.91
C ASP A 719 -5.40 33.01 16.70
N LYS A 720 -4.36 32.19 16.95
CA LYS A 720 -3.46 31.66 15.91
C LYS A 720 -4.00 30.37 15.31
N GLU A 721 -3.91 30.24 13.99
CA GLU A 721 -4.23 28.98 13.32
C GLU A 721 -3.05 28.01 13.43
N TYR A 722 -3.27 26.90 14.15
CA TYR A 722 -2.27 25.87 14.40
C TYR A 722 -2.78 24.46 14.13
N CYS A 723 -1.88 23.51 13.87
CA CYS A 723 -2.15 22.08 13.97
C CYS A 723 -1.07 21.36 14.79
N ILE A 724 -1.35 20.10 15.13
CA ILE A 724 -0.50 19.17 15.86
C ILE A 724 -0.30 17.92 14.99
N ILE A 725 0.94 17.62 14.62
CA ILE A 725 1.28 16.40 13.85
C ILE A 725 1.99 15.38 14.75
N THR A 726 1.73 14.09 14.56
CA THR A 726 2.46 12.98 15.22
C THR A 726 2.44 11.75 14.28
N PRO A 727 3.23 10.67 14.47
CA PRO A 727 3.24 9.50 13.59
C PRO A 727 2.53 8.31 14.23
N TYR A 728 2.12 8.43 15.50
CA TYR A 728 1.57 7.37 16.31
C TYR A 728 0.09 7.62 16.56
N ASP A 729 -0.76 6.69 16.13
CA ASP A 729 -2.22 6.78 16.30
C ASP A 729 -2.64 6.89 17.77
N ALA A 730 -1.93 6.24 18.70
CA ALA A 730 -2.19 6.39 20.13
C ALA A 730 -1.92 7.83 20.60
N GLN A 731 -0.74 8.39 20.29
CA GLN A 731 -0.40 9.78 20.62
C GLN A 731 -1.44 10.76 20.05
N ARG A 732 -1.83 10.63 18.78
CA ARG A 732 -2.87 11.49 18.15
C ARG A 732 -4.20 11.38 18.91
N SER A 733 -4.66 10.16 19.17
CA SER A 733 -5.96 9.91 19.80
C SER A 733 -6.00 10.40 21.26
N PHE A 734 -4.88 10.29 22.00
CA PHE A 734 -4.78 10.88 23.33
C PHE A 734 -4.75 12.42 23.30
N LEU A 735 -4.01 13.03 22.37
CA LEU A 735 -3.98 14.48 22.19
C LEU A 735 -5.36 15.06 21.87
N GLU A 736 -6.12 14.44 20.95
CA GLU A 736 -7.49 14.86 20.64
C GLU A 736 -8.42 14.82 21.87
N ASN A 737 -8.30 13.77 22.69
CA ASN A 737 -9.06 13.63 23.92
C ASN A 737 -8.66 14.66 24.98
N GLU A 738 -7.37 14.96 25.12
CA GLU A 738 -6.87 15.96 26.08
C GLU A 738 -7.22 17.39 25.66
N LEU A 739 -7.08 17.76 24.38
CA LEU A 739 -7.57 19.04 23.85
C LEU A 739 -9.07 19.23 24.16
N LYS A 740 -9.88 18.19 23.89
CA LYS A 740 -11.32 18.20 24.14
C LYS A 740 -11.65 18.30 25.63
N ALA A 741 -10.86 17.68 26.51
CA ALA A 741 -11.02 17.77 27.96
C ALA A 741 -10.66 19.16 28.51
N SER A 742 -9.62 19.80 27.97
CA SER A 742 -9.22 21.18 28.30
C SER A 742 -10.11 22.27 27.67
N GLY A 743 -11.15 21.90 26.92
CA GLY A 743 -12.05 22.87 26.26
C GLY A 743 -11.45 23.59 25.05
N LEU A 744 -10.34 23.07 24.52
CA LEU A 744 -9.70 23.58 23.30
C LEU A 744 -10.45 23.11 22.05
N ILE A 745 -10.24 23.83 20.95
CA ILE A 745 -10.66 23.38 19.62
C ILE A 745 -9.83 22.12 19.30
N TRP A 746 -10.49 20.99 19.12
CA TRP A 746 -9.85 19.70 18.85
C TRP A 746 -10.13 19.20 17.43
N GLN A 747 -11.24 19.65 16.83
CA GLN A 747 -11.60 19.33 15.45
C GLN A 747 -10.60 19.94 14.47
N ASP A 748 -10.12 19.14 13.51
CA ASP A 748 -9.14 19.55 12.49
C ASP A 748 -7.82 20.12 13.06
N ARG A 749 -7.43 19.70 14.28
CA ARG A 749 -6.16 20.10 14.91
C ARG A 749 -5.10 19.00 14.96
N CYS A 750 -5.45 17.74 15.23
CA CYS A 750 -4.47 16.66 15.40
C CYS A 750 -4.44 15.70 14.19
N PHE A 751 -3.25 15.39 13.68
CA PHE A 751 -3.09 14.59 12.47
C PHE A 751 -1.94 13.57 12.58
N ASN A 752 -2.11 12.43 11.91
CA ASN A 752 -0.98 11.59 11.54
C ASN A 752 -0.25 12.23 10.33
N VAL A 753 1.06 11.96 10.19
CA VAL A 753 1.88 12.42 9.04
C VAL A 753 1.17 12.23 7.69
N ASP A 754 0.72 11.01 7.38
CA ASP A 754 0.10 10.70 6.09
C ASP A 754 -1.18 11.51 5.85
N SER A 755 -1.97 11.72 6.92
CA SER A 755 -3.22 12.46 6.86
C SER A 755 -3.05 13.98 6.72
N PHE A 756 -1.86 14.51 7.01
CA PHE A 756 -1.54 15.93 6.85
C PHE A 756 -0.87 16.27 5.50
N GLN A 757 -0.50 15.28 4.69
CA GLN A 757 0.14 15.53 3.40
C GLN A 757 -0.81 16.32 2.46
N GLY A 758 -0.23 17.31 1.76
CA GLY A 758 -0.98 18.23 0.90
C GLY A 758 -1.59 19.44 1.63
N ASN A 759 -1.69 19.42 2.97
CA ASN A 759 -2.19 20.53 3.78
C ASN A 759 -1.07 21.52 4.17
N GLU A 760 -1.47 22.67 4.69
CA GLU A 760 -0.63 23.72 5.27
C GLU A 760 -1.38 24.44 6.41
N LYS A 761 -0.64 24.96 7.38
CA LYS A 761 -1.09 25.79 8.51
C LYS A 761 0.06 26.73 8.87
N ASP A 762 -0.27 27.92 9.37
CA ASP A 762 0.73 28.95 9.72
C ASP A 762 1.62 28.48 10.87
N TYR A 763 1.00 27.95 11.93
CA TYR A 763 1.70 27.33 13.04
C TYR A 763 1.53 25.80 12.99
N VAL A 764 2.63 25.09 13.20
CA VAL A 764 2.62 23.64 13.33
C VAL A 764 3.37 23.29 14.60
N ILE A 765 2.64 22.73 15.56
CA ILE A 765 3.19 21.91 16.62
C ILE A 765 3.34 20.51 16.05
N VAL A 766 4.37 19.79 16.46
CA VAL A 766 4.47 18.36 16.20
C VAL A 766 4.80 17.71 17.53
N SER A 767 3.95 16.78 17.95
CA SER A 767 4.24 15.89 19.09
C SER A 767 5.18 14.79 18.63
N LEU A 768 6.37 15.26 18.28
CA LEU A 768 7.62 14.62 17.92
C LEU A 768 8.70 15.69 18.04
N ARG A 769 9.92 15.33 17.65
CA ARG A 769 10.66 15.81 16.45
C ARG A 769 10.05 16.88 15.45
N GLY A 770 9.04 17.69 15.77
CA GLY A 770 8.88 19.10 15.34
C GLY A 770 8.39 19.46 13.94
N MET A 771 8.03 20.72 13.61
CA MET A 771 8.17 22.05 14.26
C MET A 771 7.38 22.28 15.60
N TYR A 772 7.70 23.33 16.39
CA TYR A 772 7.58 23.36 17.87
C TYR A 772 7.96 21.97 18.39
N ILE A 773 9.26 21.69 18.35
CA ILE A 773 9.81 20.34 18.39
C ILE A 773 9.78 19.84 19.84
N VAL A 774 8.61 19.38 20.30
CA VAL A 774 8.40 18.84 21.64
C VAL A 774 9.04 17.45 21.69
N THR A 775 10.27 17.38 22.20
CA THR A 775 11.10 16.17 22.16
C THR A 775 12.13 16.14 23.30
N SER A 776 12.76 14.99 23.55
CA SER A 776 13.94 14.90 24.41
C SER A 776 15.26 15.00 23.62
N TRP A 777 16.32 15.45 24.31
CA TRP A 777 17.66 15.65 23.75
C TRP A 777 18.30 14.31 23.35
N ASP A 778 18.21 13.31 24.24
CA ASP A 778 18.63 11.93 23.98
C ASP A 778 17.96 11.36 22.72
N PHE A 779 16.67 11.60 22.53
CA PHE A 779 15.95 11.07 21.36
C PHE A 779 16.44 11.69 20.05
N VAL A 780 16.82 12.97 20.04
CA VAL A 780 17.39 13.64 18.85
C VAL A 780 18.77 13.08 18.51
N TRP A 781 19.68 12.96 19.50
CA TRP A 781 21.07 12.60 19.22
C TRP A 781 21.36 11.10 19.16
N ASP A 782 20.59 10.25 19.84
CA ASP A 782 20.71 8.78 19.75
C ASP A 782 19.98 8.22 18.51
N ARG A 783 18.68 8.51 18.39
CA ARG A 783 17.81 7.88 17.38
C ARG A 783 17.32 8.80 16.27
N ALA A 784 17.72 10.08 16.23
CA ALA A 784 17.30 11.02 15.18
C ALA A 784 18.46 11.65 14.39
N ALA A 785 19.73 11.41 14.77
CA ALA A 785 20.87 12.13 14.21
C ALA A 785 20.96 12.09 12.68
N GLN A 786 20.52 10.99 12.05
CA GLN A 786 20.50 10.81 10.59
C GLN A 786 19.20 11.27 9.89
N THR A 787 18.24 11.82 10.63
CA THR A 787 16.95 12.31 10.11
C THR A 787 17.03 13.78 9.75
N LEU A 788 16.05 14.30 9.01
CA LEU A 788 15.90 15.74 8.77
C LEU A 788 15.90 16.53 10.08
N VAL A 789 15.30 15.99 11.15
CA VAL A 789 15.17 16.69 12.43
C VAL A 789 16.50 16.74 13.18
N GLY A 790 17.25 15.63 13.22
CA GLY A 790 18.60 15.62 13.80
C GLY A 790 19.56 16.51 13.01
N ARG A 791 19.43 16.55 11.67
CA ARG A 791 20.21 17.45 10.82
C ARG A 791 19.81 18.92 10.97
N MET A 792 18.54 19.24 11.19
CA MET A 792 18.09 20.60 11.53
C MET A 792 18.61 21.04 12.91
N ALA A 793 18.55 20.17 13.92
CA ALA A 793 19.17 20.43 15.22
C ALA A 793 20.69 20.66 15.11
N ALA A 794 21.37 19.89 14.26
CA ALA A 794 22.81 20.04 14.01
C ALA A 794 23.17 21.31 13.23
N ALA A 795 22.32 21.73 12.29
CA ALA A 795 22.54 22.93 11.48
C ALA A 795 22.33 24.23 12.27
N TRP A 796 21.42 24.23 13.26
CA TRP A 796 21.08 25.42 14.05
C TRP A 796 21.72 25.49 15.45
N GLY A 797 22.30 24.40 15.95
CA GLY A 797 23.05 24.39 17.20
C GLY A 797 22.20 24.44 18.48
N ASP A 798 22.80 24.88 19.59
CA ASP A 798 22.15 24.89 20.90
C ASP A 798 21.11 26.03 21.07
N GLU A 799 21.21 27.11 20.30
CA GLU A 799 20.41 28.33 20.47
C GLU A 799 18.92 28.14 20.15
N VAL A 800 18.56 27.11 19.39
CA VAL A 800 17.15 26.76 19.08
C VAL A 800 16.47 25.90 20.16
N TRP A 801 17.18 25.49 21.22
CA TRP A 801 16.61 24.67 22.31
C TRP A 801 16.06 25.55 23.43
N VAL A 802 14.75 25.50 23.63
CA VAL A 802 13.99 26.26 24.61
C VAL A 802 13.49 25.32 25.72
N ASN A 803 13.71 25.69 26.99
CA ASN A 803 13.05 25.04 28.12
C ASN A 803 11.60 25.55 28.21
N PRO A 804 10.58 24.68 28.36
CA PRO A 804 9.17 25.09 28.40
C PRO A 804 8.80 26.05 29.55
N GLU A 805 9.61 26.17 30.61
CA GLU A 805 9.42 27.20 31.65
C GLU A 805 9.89 28.60 31.22
N HIS A 806 10.70 28.69 30.16
CA HIS A 806 11.29 29.92 29.62
C HIS A 806 10.60 30.45 28.35
N LEU A 807 9.51 29.83 27.88
CA LEU A 807 8.73 30.32 26.72
C LEU A 807 7.98 31.62 27.07
N THR A 808 8.67 32.76 27.01
CA THR A 808 8.03 34.08 27.15
C THR A 808 7.31 34.48 25.86
N VAL A 809 6.46 35.51 25.94
CA VAL A 809 5.52 35.90 24.87
C VAL A 809 6.22 36.61 23.69
N GLU A 810 7.48 37.01 23.85
CA GLU A 810 8.23 37.80 22.86
C GLU A 810 9.28 36.97 22.08
N GLU A 811 9.56 35.73 22.52
CA GLU A 811 10.60 34.85 21.96
C GLU A 811 10.04 33.70 21.11
N ALA A 812 8.72 33.64 20.92
CA ALA A 812 7.96 32.47 20.43
C ALA A 812 6.63 32.86 19.75
#